data_AF-A0A6P5XNR3-F1
#
_entry.id   AF-A0A6P5XNR3-F1
#
_cell.length_a   1.000
_cell.length_b   1.000
_cell.length_c   1.000
_cell.angle_alpha   90.00
_cell.angle_beta   90.00
_cell.angle_gamma   90.00
#
_symmetry.space_group_name_H-M   'P 1'
#
loop_
_entity.id
_entity.type
_entity.pdbx_description
1 polymer ?
#
loop_
_entity_poly.entity_id
_entity_poly.type
_entity_poly.pdbx_seq_one_letter_code
_entity_poly.pdbx_strand_id
1 'polypeptide(L)'
;MPSATVNSRRPIELLSRLASDEPEVKVRALREVKNQIIGNRTKKLSFLKLGAVPAVAGILADSADDVMDSNCDNNNVNNILVQSATVLGSFACGFDAGVQAVLDAGAFLNLLRLLSNSNEKVVDAGARALRMIYQSKLAPKYDFLQRKNMEFLISLLNSENENVSGLGASIITHSCKTSLEQKALFDAGILRKLDSLLEGGSLSQRDASLESIAAIFKNNPEVISKFAGPEIGRPLSSVIDLVKDRYPRTRLLACMCLIVIRNTSPHFLQDLGIKTTLIHILLELLDDPGQVGYEAPFAFSSLIAQREDIQKLALEANAIDKLHHHLQKGPLHPRHYEGILLALADMCSKLESCRSKFLSLQVLNLVTDALTDNSADVRTAACICLKSVTRSIKNLSAGHFMNEIIVIPLVQLFLDPSTSVQVAALGAICNVVVDFTTRKSIFIQCGGIKQLVELAKSMESAVRSNALWALKNFVFLADNRLKEDVFSELTASMLSSLICDPEPCVQEQALALVRNLVDGYINSIEFVFAEDGLILGAIGRQLQSSSKAEIGIQGMYALCNVASGNEFHKEAVMHQLFPQTGDKNQSYMIKFLLSNDSQLRTATVWTIVNLTCPSSPGASGRLEKLRNAGIVSQLKNMVNDSCVDVKLRVRTVLGQSMGFGDN
;
A
#
# COMPACT_ATOMS: atom_id res chain seq x y z
N MET A 1 22.14 9.94 -57.46
CA MET A 1 23.43 9.24 -57.30
C MET A 1 23.77 9.16 -55.82
N PRO A 2 24.19 8.00 -55.30
CA PRO A 2 24.19 7.73 -53.86
C PRO A 2 25.41 8.33 -53.16
N SER A 3 25.19 8.91 -51.98
CA SER A 3 26.21 9.45 -51.09
C SER A 3 26.05 8.81 -49.69
N ALA A 4 27.15 8.19 -49.25
CA ALA A 4 27.54 7.81 -47.89
C ALA A 4 26.65 6.82 -47.09
N THR A 5 27.06 5.56 -47.14
CA THR A 5 26.76 4.47 -46.20
C THR A 5 27.23 4.80 -44.76
N VAL A 6 26.30 4.86 -43.82
CA VAL A 6 26.57 4.76 -42.37
C VAL A 6 26.87 3.29 -42.05
N ASN A 7 28.14 2.92 -41.95
CA ASN A 7 28.58 1.57 -41.59
C ASN A 7 28.16 1.24 -40.14
N SER A 8 27.05 0.54 -39.94
CA SER A 8 26.76 -0.14 -38.67
C SER A 8 27.64 -1.38 -38.54
N ARG A 9 28.82 -1.24 -37.91
CA ARG A 9 29.75 -2.36 -37.68
C ARG A 9 29.16 -3.39 -36.70
N ARG A 10 29.52 -4.66 -36.87
CA ARG A 10 28.94 -5.78 -36.09
C ARG A 10 29.37 -5.70 -34.62
N PRO A 11 28.47 -5.92 -33.63
CA PRO A 11 28.78 -5.85 -32.19
C PRO A 11 29.97 -6.71 -31.73
N ILE A 12 30.19 -7.86 -32.36
CA ILE A 12 31.30 -8.79 -32.04
C ILE A 12 32.67 -8.17 -32.38
N GLU A 13 32.74 -7.46 -33.52
CA GLU A 13 33.96 -6.80 -34.00
C GLU A 13 34.33 -5.57 -33.13
N LEU A 14 33.34 -5.03 -32.42
CA LEU A 14 33.55 -3.97 -31.43
C LEU A 14 34.16 -4.50 -30.13
N LEU A 15 33.79 -5.72 -29.71
CA LEU A 15 34.33 -6.35 -28.51
C LEU A 15 35.79 -6.76 -28.70
N SER A 16 36.18 -7.26 -29.88
CA SER A 16 37.59 -7.57 -30.15
C SER A 16 38.48 -6.33 -30.09
N ARG A 17 37.96 -5.16 -30.50
CA ARG A 17 38.67 -3.88 -30.41
C ARG A 17 38.76 -3.33 -28.98
N LEU A 18 37.87 -3.72 -28.08
CA LEU A 18 38.00 -3.40 -26.65
C LEU A 18 39.20 -4.13 -26.02
N ALA A 19 39.55 -5.31 -26.54
CA ALA A 19 40.70 -6.11 -26.11
C ALA A 19 42.04 -5.71 -26.77
N SER A 20 42.05 -4.71 -27.66
CA SER A 20 43.25 -4.24 -28.35
C SER A 20 44.22 -3.55 -27.39
N ASP A 21 45.52 -3.85 -27.41
CA ASP A 21 46.50 -3.18 -26.52
C ASP A 21 46.71 -1.68 -26.82
N GLU A 22 46.37 -1.22 -28.03
CA GLU A 22 46.47 0.18 -28.43
C GLU A 22 45.43 1.10 -27.73
N PRO A 23 45.85 2.11 -26.94
CA PRO A 23 44.95 2.99 -26.18
C PRO A 23 43.93 3.73 -27.05
N GLU A 24 44.34 4.23 -28.23
CA GLU A 24 43.45 4.96 -29.13
C GLU A 24 42.33 4.08 -29.71
N VAL A 25 42.65 2.81 -29.99
CA VAL A 25 41.68 1.83 -30.49
C VAL A 25 40.67 1.49 -29.41
N LYS A 26 41.12 1.28 -28.16
CA LYS A 26 40.24 1.07 -26.99
C LYS A 26 39.28 2.24 -26.80
N VAL A 27 39.80 3.48 -26.75
CA VAL A 27 38.98 4.70 -26.57
C VAL A 27 37.93 4.85 -27.67
N ARG A 28 38.32 4.59 -28.93
CA ARG A 28 37.39 4.67 -30.07
C ARG A 28 36.30 3.58 -29.97
N ALA A 29 36.66 2.37 -29.56
CA ALA A 29 35.71 1.28 -29.36
C ALA A 29 34.71 1.59 -28.23
N LEU A 30 35.18 2.09 -27.08
CA LEU A 30 34.32 2.50 -25.95
C LEU A 30 33.31 3.57 -26.37
N ARG A 31 33.73 4.61 -27.10
CA ARG A 31 32.81 5.64 -27.63
C ARG A 31 31.75 5.05 -28.56
N GLU A 32 32.15 4.12 -29.41
CA GLU A 32 31.27 3.50 -30.39
C GLU A 32 30.23 2.60 -29.70
N VAL A 33 30.62 1.83 -28.67
CA VAL A 33 29.69 1.08 -27.81
C VAL A 33 28.68 2.03 -27.17
N LYS A 34 29.15 3.10 -26.51
CA LYS A 34 28.30 4.11 -25.87
C LYS A 34 27.25 4.65 -26.85
N ASN A 35 27.69 5.09 -28.03
CA ASN A 35 26.81 5.69 -29.05
C ASN A 35 25.76 4.70 -29.58
N GLN A 36 26.04 3.39 -29.55
CA GLN A 36 25.05 2.39 -29.94
C GLN A 36 24.02 2.10 -28.85
N ILE A 37 24.37 2.20 -27.57
CA ILE A 37 23.50 1.79 -26.46
C ILE A 37 22.71 2.95 -25.82
N ILE A 38 23.14 4.20 -26.00
CA ILE A 38 22.45 5.36 -25.44
C ILE A 38 20.97 5.36 -25.87
N GLY A 39 20.07 5.48 -24.89
CA GLY A 39 18.63 5.54 -25.11
C GLY A 39 17.97 4.26 -25.67
N ASN A 40 18.72 3.18 -25.95
CA ASN A 40 18.18 2.00 -26.62
C ASN A 40 18.28 0.74 -25.75
N ARG A 41 17.17 0.38 -25.09
CA ARG A 41 17.09 -0.80 -24.20
C ARG A 41 17.41 -2.12 -24.90
N THR A 42 16.95 -2.33 -26.14
CA THR A 42 17.19 -3.56 -26.90
C THR A 42 18.67 -3.75 -27.20
N LYS A 43 19.36 -2.68 -27.62
CA LYS A 43 20.80 -2.72 -27.86
C LYS A 43 21.57 -2.91 -26.55
N LYS A 44 21.20 -2.23 -25.46
CA LYS A 44 21.79 -2.48 -24.13
C LYS A 44 21.73 -3.98 -23.78
N LEU A 45 20.56 -4.61 -23.91
CA LEU A 45 20.38 -6.03 -23.63
C LEU A 45 21.23 -6.92 -24.55
N SER A 46 21.31 -6.60 -25.84
CA SER A 46 22.15 -7.34 -26.80
C SER A 46 23.63 -7.28 -26.43
N PHE A 47 24.16 -6.09 -26.10
CA PHE A 47 25.56 -5.95 -25.69
C PHE A 47 25.85 -6.58 -24.32
N LEU A 48 24.87 -6.56 -23.40
CA LEU A 48 24.96 -7.33 -22.15
C LEU A 48 25.19 -8.82 -22.41
N LYS A 49 24.37 -9.42 -23.29
CA LYS A 49 24.46 -10.85 -23.64
C LYS A 49 25.79 -11.23 -24.29
N LEU A 50 26.45 -10.28 -24.95
CA LEU A 50 27.75 -10.49 -25.57
C LEU A 50 28.93 -10.27 -24.60
N GLY A 51 28.69 -10.01 -23.31
CA GLY A 51 29.75 -9.81 -22.32
C GLY A 51 30.43 -8.45 -22.37
N ALA A 52 29.78 -7.43 -22.96
CA ALA A 52 30.36 -6.09 -23.07
C ALA A 52 30.62 -5.43 -21.69
N VAL A 53 29.72 -5.63 -20.72
CA VAL A 53 29.84 -5.01 -19.39
C VAL A 53 31.06 -5.53 -18.62
N PRO A 54 31.27 -6.86 -18.47
CA PRO A 54 32.50 -7.39 -17.88
C PRO A 54 33.77 -6.92 -18.59
N ALA A 55 33.78 -6.88 -19.93
CA ALA A 55 34.95 -6.43 -20.69
C ALA A 55 35.31 -4.96 -20.39
N VAL A 56 34.32 -4.07 -20.36
CA VAL A 56 34.53 -2.65 -20.04
C VAL A 56 34.90 -2.46 -18.57
N ALA A 57 34.34 -3.25 -17.66
CA ALA A 57 34.69 -3.24 -16.24
C ALA A 57 36.15 -3.67 -16.00
N GLY A 58 36.62 -4.69 -16.73
CA GLY A 58 38.02 -5.11 -16.72
C GLY A 58 38.96 -3.99 -17.18
N ILE A 59 38.67 -3.36 -18.33
CA ILE A 59 39.44 -2.21 -18.82
C ILE A 59 39.52 -1.08 -17.78
N LEU A 60 38.39 -0.79 -17.11
CA LEU A 60 38.36 0.21 -16.06
C LEU A 60 39.25 -0.17 -14.87
N ALA A 61 39.24 -1.44 -14.45
CA ALA A 61 40.05 -1.94 -13.34
C ALA A 61 41.54 -1.84 -13.68
N ASP A 62 41.95 -2.38 -14.82
CA ASP A 62 43.35 -2.38 -15.27
C ASP A 62 43.90 -0.94 -15.35
N SER A 63 43.13 -0.03 -15.96
CA SER A 63 43.53 1.37 -16.12
C SER A 63 43.48 2.18 -14.83
N ALA A 64 42.70 1.75 -13.82
CA ALA A 64 42.64 2.43 -12.52
C ALA A 64 43.83 2.06 -11.63
N ASP A 65 44.34 0.83 -11.78
CA ASP A 65 45.52 0.35 -11.05
C ASP A 65 46.82 0.98 -11.62
N ASP A 66 46.91 1.19 -12.95
CA ASP A 66 48.07 1.84 -13.62
C ASP A 66 48.34 3.29 -13.16
N VAL A 67 47.33 4.01 -12.65
CA VAL A 67 47.45 5.40 -12.18
C VAL A 67 48.08 5.49 -10.79
N MET A 68 48.01 4.43 -9.98
CA MET A 68 48.61 4.41 -8.64
C MET A 68 50.14 4.22 -8.67
N ASP A 69 50.65 3.59 -9.73
CA ASP A 69 52.09 3.31 -9.89
C ASP A 69 52.86 4.40 -10.67
N SER A 70 52.18 5.32 -11.35
CA SER A 70 52.82 6.32 -12.20
C SER A 70 52.36 7.75 -11.91
N ASN A 71 53.25 8.55 -11.31
CA ASN A 71 53.08 9.99 -11.05
C ASN A 71 53.05 10.87 -12.33
N CYS A 72 52.73 10.30 -13.50
CA CYS A 72 52.66 11.02 -14.77
C CYS A 72 51.21 11.12 -15.26
N ASP A 73 50.78 12.35 -15.58
CA ASP A 73 49.47 12.69 -16.14
C ASP A 73 49.33 12.10 -17.56
N ASN A 74 49.02 10.82 -17.65
CA ASN A 74 48.92 10.11 -18.92
C ASN A 74 47.51 10.33 -19.52
N ASN A 75 47.41 11.34 -20.38
CA ASN A 75 46.18 11.70 -21.10
C ASN A 75 45.45 10.51 -21.74
N ASN A 76 46.17 9.45 -22.16
CA ASN A 76 45.57 8.26 -22.74
C ASN A 76 44.82 7.42 -21.69
N VAL A 77 45.39 7.22 -20.51
CA VAL A 77 44.76 6.48 -19.40
C VAL A 77 43.54 7.23 -18.90
N ASN A 78 43.66 8.54 -18.70
CA ASN A 78 42.54 9.41 -18.31
C ASN A 78 41.37 9.30 -19.32
N ASN A 79 41.67 9.28 -20.62
CA ASN A 79 40.64 9.10 -21.65
C ASN A 79 39.97 7.72 -21.59
N ILE A 80 40.71 6.65 -21.32
CA ILE A 80 40.16 5.30 -21.16
C ILE A 80 39.24 5.24 -19.94
N LEU A 81 39.67 5.78 -18.79
CA LEU A 81 38.87 5.83 -17.57
C LEU A 81 37.55 6.57 -17.79
N VAL A 82 37.61 7.78 -18.40
CA VAL A 82 36.42 8.58 -18.72
C VAL A 82 35.44 7.81 -19.61
N GLN A 83 35.92 7.21 -20.70
CA GLN A 83 35.04 6.49 -21.62
C GLN A 83 34.47 5.21 -21.00
N SER A 84 35.27 4.48 -20.22
CA SER A 84 34.84 3.24 -19.55
C SER A 84 33.74 3.54 -18.53
N ALA A 85 33.94 4.53 -17.67
CA ALA A 85 32.92 4.99 -16.72
C ALA A 85 31.64 5.45 -17.44
N THR A 86 31.78 6.21 -18.53
CA THR A 86 30.63 6.69 -19.32
C THR A 86 29.83 5.53 -19.95
N VAL A 87 30.50 4.49 -20.46
CA VAL A 87 29.86 3.30 -21.02
C VAL A 87 29.11 2.52 -19.94
N LEU A 88 29.74 2.27 -18.79
CA LEU A 88 29.11 1.58 -17.66
C LEU A 88 27.89 2.35 -17.14
N GLY A 89 28.01 3.67 -16.98
CA GLY A 89 26.87 4.54 -16.63
C GLY A 89 25.74 4.47 -17.67
N SER A 90 26.08 4.39 -18.96
CA SER A 90 25.09 4.25 -20.03
C SER A 90 24.36 2.90 -19.97
N PHE A 91 25.03 1.81 -19.60
CA PHE A 91 24.37 0.52 -19.35
C PHE A 91 23.42 0.58 -18.15
N ALA A 92 23.83 1.23 -17.06
CA ALA A 92 23.04 1.40 -15.84
C ALA A 92 21.80 2.30 -16.00
N CYS A 93 21.89 3.36 -16.81
CA CYS A 93 20.87 4.40 -16.92
C CYS A 93 19.47 3.86 -17.30
N GLY A 94 18.52 3.93 -16.36
CA GLY A 94 17.10 3.57 -16.54
C GLY A 94 16.86 2.11 -16.93
N PHE A 95 17.77 1.20 -16.59
CA PHE A 95 17.72 -0.21 -16.99
C PHE A 95 18.30 -1.13 -15.89
N ASP A 96 17.42 -1.72 -15.08
CA ASP A 96 17.81 -2.52 -13.90
C ASP A 96 18.71 -3.73 -14.24
N ALA A 97 18.46 -4.43 -15.35
CA ALA A 97 19.33 -5.53 -15.76
C ALA A 97 20.76 -5.04 -16.11
N GLY A 98 20.88 -3.81 -16.61
CA GLY A 98 22.18 -3.16 -16.83
C GLY A 98 22.87 -2.80 -15.52
N VAL A 99 22.14 -2.28 -14.54
CA VAL A 99 22.67 -2.04 -13.19
C VAL A 99 23.18 -3.33 -12.57
N GLN A 100 22.38 -4.40 -12.60
CA GLN A 100 22.77 -5.72 -12.08
C GLN A 100 24.08 -6.20 -12.72
N ALA A 101 24.20 -6.14 -14.05
CA ALA A 101 25.41 -6.58 -14.74
C ALA A 101 26.65 -5.74 -14.39
N VAL A 102 26.49 -4.43 -14.18
CA VAL A 102 27.59 -3.54 -13.76
C VAL A 102 28.05 -3.88 -12.34
N LEU A 103 27.13 -4.22 -11.45
CA LEU A 103 27.43 -4.66 -10.09
C LEU A 103 28.09 -6.03 -10.07
N ASP A 104 27.57 -7.01 -10.82
CA ASP A 104 28.11 -8.37 -10.92
C ASP A 104 29.53 -8.39 -11.51
N ALA A 105 29.83 -7.45 -12.42
CA ALA A 105 31.16 -7.28 -12.98
C ALA A 105 32.17 -6.61 -12.02
N GLY A 106 31.77 -6.28 -10.78
CA GLY A 106 32.65 -5.67 -9.78
C GLY A 106 33.02 -4.21 -10.07
N ALA A 107 32.37 -3.55 -11.03
CA ALA A 107 32.76 -2.22 -11.48
C ALA A 107 32.49 -1.10 -10.45
N PHE A 108 31.56 -1.32 -9.51
CA PHE A 108 31.12 -0.29 -8.56
C PHE A 108 32.27 0.30 -7.71
N LEU A 109 33.13 -0.55 -7.15
CA LEU A 109 34.27 -0.10 -6.34
C LEU A 109 35.29 0.68 -7.17
N ASN A 110 35.54 0.23 -8.41
CA ASN A 110 36.43 0.93 -9.32
C ASN A 110 35.88 2.30 -9.72
N LEU A 111 34.57 2.42 -9.93
CA LEU A 111 33.91 3.71 -10.17
C LEU A 111 33.99 4.65 -8.96
N LEU A 112 33.87 4.13 -7.73
CA LEU A 112 34.09 4.91 -6.51
C LEU A 112 35.52 5.42 -6.39
N ARG A 113 36.52 4.59 -6.74
CA ARG A 113 37.94 4.99 -6.74
C ARG A 113 38.22 6.18 -7.67
N LEU A 114 37.49 6.30 -8.78
CA LEU A 114 37.64 7.44 -9.71
C LEU A 114 37.36 8.79 -9.06
N LEU A 115 36.58 8.84 -7.97
CA LEU A 115 36.24 10.08 -7.28
C LEU A 115 37.43 10.71 -6.56
N SER A 116 38.49 9.94 -6.31
CA SER A 116 39.74 10.40 -5.70
C SER A 116 40.85 10.70 -6.72
N ASN A 117 40.53 10.68 -8.02
CA ASN A 117 41.49 10.93 -9.09
C ASN A 117 41.84 12.43 -9.20
N SER A 118 43.08 12.75 -9.59
CA SER A 118 43.53 14.13 -9.78
C SER A 118 42.92 14.81 -11.01
N ASN A 119 42.47 14.04 -12.01
CA ASN A 119 41.86 14.56 -13.22
C ASN A 119 40.34 14.77 -13.04
N GLU A 120 39.89 16.02 -13.11
CA GLU A 120 38.48 16.38 -12.93
C GLU A 120 37.53 15.68 -13.91
N LYS A 121 37.96 15.40 -15.15
CA LYS A 121 37.12 14.71 -16.14
C LYS A 121 36.87 13.25 -15.74
N VAL A 122 37.86 12.61 -15.12
CA VAL A 122 37.76 11.23 -14.62
C VAL A 122 36.78 11.19 -13.44
N VAL A 123 36.95 12.11 -12.48
CA VAL A 123 36.04 12.28 -11.34
C VAL A 123 34.60 12.50 -11.81
N ASP A 124 34.40 13.41 -12.77
CA ASP A 124 33.10 13.73 -13.33
C ASP A 124 32.43 12.52 -14.02
N ALA A 125 33.19 11.74 -14.79
CA ALA A 125 32.69 10.55 -15.45
C ALA A 125 32.31 9.45 -14.43
N GLY A 126 33.14 9.24 -13.40
CA GLY A 126 32.86 8.32 -12.30
C GLY A 126 31.59 8.71 -11.54
N ALA A 127 31.46 9.97 -11.17
CA ALA A 127 30.30 10.49 -10.46
C ALA A 127 29.00 10.32 -11.26
N ARG A 128 29.02 10.63 -12.56
CA ARG A 128 27.87 10.41 -13.45
C ARG A 128 27.47 8.94 -13.54
N ALA A 129 28.44 8.04 -13.70
CA ALA A 129 28.18 6.61 -13.79
C ALA A 129 27.53 6.08 -12.51
N LEU A 130 28.05 6.48 -11.34
CA LEU A 130 27.48 6.13 -10.04
C LEU A 130 26.08 6.70 -9.86
N ARG A 131 25.81 7.94 -10.28
CA ARG A 131 24.45 8.51 -10.26
C ARG A 131 23.46 7.67 -11.06
N MET A 132 23.86 7.15 -12.22
CA MET A 132 23.00 6.28 -13.03
C MET A 132 22.72 4.94 -12.35
N ILE A 133 23.67 4.41 -11.58
CA ILE A 133 23.47 3.21 -10.75
C ILE A 133 22.44 3.50 -9.65
N TYR A 134 22.60 4.62 -8.93
CA TYR A 134 21.72 5.02 -7.82
C TYR A 134 20.28 5.39 -8.22
N GLN A 135 19.95 5.44 -9.50
CA GLN A 135 18.55 5.53 -9.97
C GLN A 135 17.79 4.20 -9.81
N SER A 136 18.49 3.08 -9.67
CA SER A 136 17.90 1.75 -9.54
C SER A 136 17.77 1.31 -8.09
N LYS A 137 16.71 0.55 -7.81
CA LYS A 137 16.51 -0.11 -6.50
C LYS A 137 17.62 -1.12 -6.16
N LEU A 138 18.38 -1.57 -7.17
CA LEU A 138 19.49 -2.51 -7.03
C LEU A 138 20.80 -1.86 -6.57
N ALA A 139 20.86 -0.51 -6.52
CA ALA A 139 22.08 0.17 -6.10
C ALA A 139 22.49 -0.24 -4.67
N PRO A 140 23.80 -0.38 -4.40
CA PRO A 140 24.30 -0.74 -3.07
C PRO A 140 23.79 0.21 -1.98
N LYS A 141 23.43 -0.33 -0.82
CA LYS A 141 23.07 0.49 0.34
C LYS A 141 24.30 1.18 0.90
N TYR A 142 24.16 2.45 1.22
CA TYR A 142 25.18 3.24 1.89
C TYR A 142 24.96 3.27 3.40
N ASP A 143 26.01 2.98 4.18
CA ASP A 143 25.95 3.01 5.64
C ASP A 143 26.32 4.41 6.16
N PHE A 144 25.30 5.16 6.58
CA PHE A 144 25.45 6.52 7.12
C PHE A 144 25.95 6.56 8.57
N LEU A 145 25.94 5.45 9.31
CA LEU A 145 26.29 5.43 10.73
C LEU A 145 27.80 5.37 10.96
N GLN A 146 28.56 4.96 9.94
CA GLN A 146 30.02 4.97 9.99
C GLN A 146 30.57 6.38 9.77
N ARG A 147 31.41 6.83 10.71
CA ARG A 147 32.05 8.16 10.67
C ARG A 147 32.76 8.45 9.34
N LYS A 148 33.60 7.52 8.87
CA LYS A 148 34.34 7.67 7.61
C LYS A 148 33.41 7.82 6.39
N ASN A 149 32.31 7.08 6.37
CA ASN A 149 31.32 7.18 5.29
C ASN A 149 30.55 8.50 5.35
N MET A 150 30.23 9.00 6.55
CA MET A 150 29.63 10.32 6.70
C MET A 150 30.58 11.44 6.25
N GLU A 151 31.85 11.38 6.63
CA GLU A 151 32.89 12.32 6.18
C GLU A 151 33.03 12.30 4.65
N PHE A 152 33.04 11.11 4.03
CA PHE A 152 33.05 10.98 2.58
C PHE A 152 31.80 11.60 1.94
N LEU A 153 30.60 11.33 2.47
CA LEU A 153 29.37 11.93 1.96
C LEU A 153 29.38 13.46 2.03
N ILE A 154 29.86 14.02 3.14
CA ILE A 154 30.03 15.47 3.30
C ILE A 154 31.00 16.02 2.24
N SER A 155 32.11 15.31 1.97
CA SER A 155 33.06 15.70 0.93
C SER A 155 32.43 15.72 -0.46
N LEU A 156 31.57 14.75 -0.79
CA LEU A 156 30.87 14.71 -2.07
C LEU A 156 29.93 15.91 -2.22
N LEU A 157 29.11 16.18 -1.21
CA LEU A 157 28.15 17.31 -1.24
C LEU A 157 28.84 18.67 -1.29
N ASN A 158 30.04 18.80 -0.72
CA ASN A 158 30.82 20.04 -0.72
C ASN A 158 31.62 20.27 -2.00
N SER A 159 31.71 19.28 -2.89
CA SER A 159 32.38 19.43 -4.18
C SER A 159 31.72 20.49 -5.06
N GLU A 160 32.54 21.33 -5.71
CA GLU A 160 32.09 22.29 -6.73
C GLU A 160 31.61 21.59 -8.01
N ASN A 161 32.08 20.37 -8.27
CA ASN A 161 31.59 19.55 -9.38
C ASN A 161 30.11 19.13 -9.14
N GLU A 162 29.22 19.53 -10.06
CA GLU A 162 27.79 19.25 -10.05
C GLU A 162 27.46 17.76 -9.98
N ASN A 163 28.21 16.92 -10.69
CA ASN A 163 27.96 15.48 -10.73
C ASN A 163 28.39 14.80 -9.44
N VAL A 164 29.44 15.28 -8.79
CA VAL A 164 29.92 14.75 -7.51
C VAL A 164 28.96 15.11 -6.36
N SER A 165 28.56 16.38 -6.28
CA SER A 165 27.55 16.82 -5.30
C SER A 165 26.18 16.19 -5.56
N GLY A 166 25.77 16.08 -6.82
CA GLY A 166 24.58 15.34 -7.23
C GLY A 166 24.61 13.85 -6.88
N LEU A 167 25.79 13.22 -6.90
CA LEU A 167 25.97 11.83 -6.43
C LEU A 167 25.71 11.72 -4.94
N GLY A 168 26.27 12.64 -4.13
CA GLY A 168 26.01 12.67 -2.68
C GLY A 168 24.51 12.72 -2.36
N ALA A 169 23.78 13.57 -3.08
CA ALA A 169 22.32 13.64 -2.99
C ALA A 169 21.63 12.33 -3.42
N SER A 170 22.00 11.75 -4.57
CA SER A 170 21.42 10.47 -5.03
C SER A 170 21.65 9.30 -4.05
N ILE A 171 22.82 9.25 -3.39
CA ILE A 171 23.12 8.27 -2.34
C ILE A 171 22.12 8.39 -1.18
N ILE A 172 21.83 9.62 -0.74
CA ILE A 172 20.87 9.90 0.34
C ILE A 172 19.47 9.45 -0.07
N THR A 173 18.99 9.90 -1.23
CA THR A 173 17.64 9.58 -1.74
C THR A 173 17.38 8.07 -1.77
N HIS A 174 18.37 7.28 -2.18
CA HIS A 174 18.22 5.82 -2.30
C HIS A 174 18.43 5.06 -0.99
N SER A 175 19.44 5.44 -0.21
CA SER A 175 19.89 4.63 0.93
C SER A 175 19.22 5.01 2.24
N CYS A 176 18.73 6.24 2.40
CA CYS A 176 18.15 6.74 3.65
C CYS A 176 16.75 6.13 3.87
N LYS A 177 16.61 5.24 4.87
CA LYS A 177 15.36 4.50 5.12
C LYS A 177 14.91 4.48 6.57
N THR A 178 15.83 4.65 7.51
CA THR A 178 15.54 4.52 8.95
C THR A 178 15.62 5.86 9.68
N SER A 179 14.91 5.97 10.80
CA SER A 179 14.93 7.15 11.66
C SER A 179 16.33 7.48 12.20
N LEU A 180 17.15 6.45 12.46
CA LEU A 180 18.53 6.61 12.91
C LEU A 180 19.43 7.22 11.82
N GLU A 181 19.33 6.75 10.57
CA GLU A 181 20.08 7.32 9.44
C GLU A 181 19.68 8.77 9.18
N GLN A 182 18.37 9.06 9.21
CA GLN A 182 17.83 10.41 9.05
C GLN A 182 18.37 11.37 10.12
N LYS A 183 18.43 10.90 11.37
CA LYS A 183 19.01 11.68 12.48
C LYS A 183 20.51 11.88 12.33
N ALA A 184 21.27 10.85 11.92
CA ALA A 184 22.69 10.97 11.67
C ALA A 184 23.01 11.99 10.57
N LEU A 185 22.22 11.99 9.47
CA LEU A 185 22.33 12.99 8.41
C LEU A 185 22.00 14.40 8.90
N PHE A 186 20.97 14.53 9.75
CA PHE A 186 20.62 15.81 10.39
C PHE A 186 21.77 16.32 11.26
N ASP A 187 22.28 15.50 12.18
CA ASP A 187 23.33 15.86 13.15
C ASP A 187 24.66 16.21 12.44
N ALA A 188 24.91 15.60 11.26
CA ALA A 188 26.05 15.91 10.40
C ALA A 188 25.92 17.23 9.60
N GLY A 189 24.81 17.96 9.73
CA GLY A 189 24.59 19.24 9.06
C GLY A 189 24.26 19.13 7.56
N ILE A 190 23.94 17.94 7.07
CA ILE A 190 23.68 17.66 5.64
C ILE A 190 22.53 18.51 5.10
N LEU A 191 21.47 18.70 5.90
CA LEU A 191 20.31 19.48 5.48
C LEU A 191 20.65 20.94 5.16
N ARG A 192 21.57 21.58 5.91
CA ARG A 192 22.02 22.95 5.63
C ARG A 192 22.74 23.01 4.29
N LYS A 193 23.54 21.99 3.97
CA LYS A 193 24.23 21.92 2.69
C LYS A 193 23.26 21.73 1.53
N LEU A 194 22.29 20.82 1.66
CA LEU A 194 21.25 20.62 0.65
C LEU A 194 20.43 21.90 0.42
N ASP A 195 20.09 22.62 1.48
CA ASP A 195 19.39 23.91 1.40
C ASP A 195 20.18 24.96 0.60
N SER A 196 21.49 25.09 0.86
CA SER A 196 22.35 25.99 0.07
C SER A 196 22.39 25.64 -1.43
N LEU A 197 22.24 24.36 -1.78
CA LEU A 197 22.17 23.90 -3.17
C LEU A 197 20.80 24.18 -3.81
N LEU A 198 19.73 24.38 -3.03
CA LEU A 198 18.44 24.80 -3.58
C LEU A 198 18.52 26.22 -4.13
N GLU A 199 19.13 27.13 -3.38
CA GLU A 199 19.22 28.56 -3.70
C GLU A 199 20.30 28.88 -4.74
N GLY A 200 21.50 28.31 -4.57
CA GLY A 200 22.67 28.63 -5.38
C GLY A 200 23.10 27.55 -6.38
N GLY A 201 22.49 26.37 -6.35
CA GLY A 201 22.89 25.23 -7.19
C GLY A 201 22.35 25.26 -8.62
N SER A 202 22.93 24.41 -9.46
CA SER A 202 22.41 24.08 -10.79
C SER A 202 21.03 23.41 -10.72
N LEU A 203 20.33 23.32 -11.86
CA LEU A 203 19.04 22.64 -11.94
C LEU A 203 19.12 21.18 -11.46
N SER A 204 20.17 20.44 -11.85
CA SER A 204 20.32 19.05 -11.41
C SER A 204 20.62 18.93 -9.92
N GLN A 205 21.41 19.84 -9.34
CA GLN A 205 21.70 19.84 -7.90
C GLN A 205 20.45 20.16 -7.09
N ARG A 206 19.66 21.14 -7.54
CA ARG A 206 18.41 21.52 -6.90
C ARG A 206 17.42 20.36 -6.86
N ASP A 207 17.18 19.73 -8.01
CA ASP A 207 16.26 18.60 -8.10
C ASP A 207 16.72 17.41 -7.22
N ALA A 208 18.01 17.06 -7.27
CA ALA A 208 18.56 16.00 -6.42
C ALA A 208 18.48 16.34 -4.92
N SER A 209 18.64 17.62 -4.57
CA SER A 209 18.53 18.09 -3.18
C SER A 209 17.09 18.00 -2.68
N LEU A 210 16.09 18.36 -3.49
CA LEU A 210 14.68 18.21 -3.13
C LEU A 210 14.31 16.74 -2.86
N GLU A 211 14.78 15.82 -3.70
CA GLU A 211 14.57 14.37 -3.49
C GLU A 211 15.25 13.88 -2.20
N SER A 212 16.47 14.33 -1.94
CA SER A 212 17.23 13.97 -0.73
C SER A 212 16.56 14.47 0.54
N ILE A 213 16.09 15.72 0.53
CA ILE A 213 15.37 16.33 1.65
C ILE A 213 14.07 15.55 1.91
N ALA A 214 13.31 15.21 0.86
CA ALA A 214 12.10 14.40 0.99
C ALA A 214 12.39 13.01 1.61
N ALA A 215 13.50 12.36 1.23
CA ALA A 215 13.92 11.09 1.83
C ALA A 215 14.29 11.24 3.32
N ILE A 216 15.00 12.31 3.69
CA ILE A 216 15.39 12.60 5.08
C ILE A 216 14.15 12.84 5.97
N PHE A 217 13.12 13.52 5.46
CA PHE A 217 11.92 13.87 6.24
C PHE A 217 10.88 12.76 6.34
N LYS A 218 10.95 11.76 5.47
CA LYS A 218 9.91 10.72 5.37
C LYS A 218 9.66 10.03 6.71
N ASN A 219 8.45 10.19 7.24
CA ASN A 219 7.96 9.60 8.49
C ASN A 219 8.82 9.93 9.74
N ASN A 220 9.53 11.07 9.74
CA ASN A 220 10.37 11.48 10.87
C ASN A 220 10.03 12.90 11.40
N PRO A 221 9.12 13.00 12.40
CA PRO A 221 8.70 14.29 12.93
C PRO A 221 9.82 15.03 13.70
N GLU A 222 10.77 14.31 14.33
CA GLU A 222 11.88 14.91 15.08
C GLU A 222 12.76 15.75 14.16
N VAL A 223 13.22 15.16 13.05
CA VAL A 223 14.09 15.84 12.08
C VAL A 223 13.39 17.03 11.43
N ILE A 224 12.11 16.88 11.06
CA ILE A 224 11.30 17.99 10.52
C ILE A 224 11.20 19.13 11.53
N SER A 225 10.90 18.83 12.80
CA SER A 225 10.70 19.86 13.82
C SER A 225 11.96 20.69 14.08
N LYS A 226 13.13 20.06 14.02
CA LYS A 226 14.41 20.75 14.17
C LYS A 226 14.78 21.55 12.94
N PHE A 227 14.49 21.03 11.74
CA PHE A 227 14.73 21.73 10.47
C PHE A 227 13.81 22.94 10.26
N ALA A 228 12.54 22.83 10.66
CA ALA A 228 11.55 23.89 10.57
C ALA A 228 11.51 24.81 11.80
N GLY A 229 12.38 24.58 12.79
CA GLY A 229 12.48 25.38 14.01
C GLY A 229 13.15 26.74 13.77
N PRO A 230 12.94 27.72 14.67
CA PRO A 230 13.45 29.09 14.52
C PRO A 230 14.98 29.21 14.54
N GLU A 231 15.71 28.17 14.99
CA GLU A 231 17.18 28.15 15.06
C GLU A 231 17.88 27.82 13.73
N ILE A 232 17.15 27.30 12.74
CA ILE A 232 17.65 27.04 11.38
C ILE A 232 16.87 27.98 10.45
N GLY A 233 17.51 29.10 10.06
CA GLY A 233 16.90 30.16 9.27
C GLY A 233 16.26 29.65 7.96
N ARG A 234 14.92 29.67 7.91
CA ARG A 234 14.01 29.50 6.76
C ARG A 234 14.38 28.55 5.59
N PRO A 235 14.83 27.30 5.77
CA PRO A 235 14.97 26.37 4.62
C PRO A 235 13.63 26.01 3.97
N LEU A 236 12.55 26.05 4.77
CA LEU A 236 11.20 25.76 4.30
C LEU A 236 10.70 26.84 3.31
N SER A 237 11.15 28.10 3.41
CA SER A 237 10.74 29.11 2.43
C SER A 237 11.32 28.82 1.06
N SER A 238 12.56 28.35 1.00
CA SER A 238 13.24 28.03 -0.26
C SER A 238 12.51 26.88 -0.97
N VAL A 239 12.04 25.87 -0.24
CA VAL A 239 11.18 24.80 -0.82
C VAL A 239 9.81 25.34 -1.25
N ILE A 240 9.18 26.22 -0.46
CA ILE A 240 7.88 26.83 -0.80
C ILE A 240 7.98 27.67 -2.07
N ASP A 241 9.04 28.45 -2.23
CA ASP A 241 9.26 29.32 -3.40
C ASP A 241 9.45 28.48 -4.67
N LEU A 242 10.11 27.33 -4.56
CA LEU A 242 10.34 26.40 -5.68
C LEU A 242 9.07 25.70 -6.19
N VAL A 243 7.96 25.72 -5.45
CA VAL A 243 6.65 25.25 -5.94
C VAL A 243 6.20 26.06 -7.16
N LYS A 244 6.67 27.30 -7.30
CA LYS A 244 6.37 28.22 -8.41
C LYS A 244 7.55 28.38 -9.38
N ASP A 245 8.55 27.49 -9.34
CA ASP A 245 9.69 27.52 -10.25
C ASP A 245 9.25 27.40 -11.72
N ARG A 246 10.04 27.94 -12.66
CA ARG A 246 9.77 27.86 -14.10
C ARG A 246 9.83 26.44 -14.66
N TYR A 247 10.52 25.52 -13.99
CA TYR A 247 10.72 24.14 -14.44
C TYR A 247 9.69 23.18 -13.82
N PRO A 248 8.89 22.45 -14.63
CA PRO A 248 7.87 21.53 -14.12
C PRO A 248 8.40 20.45 -13.16
N ARG A 249 9.61 19.92 -13.42
CA ARG A 249 10.23 18.90 -12.54
C ARG A 249 10.55 19.46 -11.17
N THR A 250 11.17 20.63 -11.08
CA THR A 250 11.46 21.31 -9.82
C THR A 250 10.19 21.58 -9.02
N ARG A 251 9.13 22.08 -9.69
CA ARG A 251 7.82 22.29 -9.05
C ARG A 251 7.24 21.01 -8.45
N LEU A 252 7.25 19.92 -9.20
CA LEU A 252 6.77 18.62 -8.71
C LEU A 252 7.56 18.13 -7.49
N LEU A 253 8.89 18.20 -7.54
CA LEU A 253 9.75 17.76 -6.45
C LEU A 253 9.58 18.62 -5.19
N ALA A 254 9.42 19.93 -5.36
CA ALA A 254 9.11 20.85 -4.26
C ALA A 254 7.75 20.51 -3.63
N CYS A 255 6.71 20.27 -4.44
CA CYS A 255 5.41 19.79 -3.97
C CYS A 255 5.54 18.48 -3.19
N MET A 256 6.26 17.49 -3.71
CA MET A 256 6.46 16.20 -3.04
C MET A 256 7.18 16.34 -1.69
N CYS A 257 8.19 17.20 -1.61
CA CYS A 257 8.88 17.50 -0.36
C CYS A 257 7.91 18.10 0.68
N LEU A 258 7.11 19.09 0.29
CA LEU A 258 6.10 19.69 1.18
C LEU A 258 4.99 18.71 1.57
N ILE A 259 4.57 17.81 0.68
CA ILE A 259 3.61 16.74 0.99
C ILE A 259 4.17 15.81 2.06
N VAL A 260 5.45 15.41 1.97
CA VAL A 260 6.11 14.58 2.98
C VAL A 260 6.14 15.27 4.35
N ILE A 261 6.52 16.55 4.37
CA ILE A 261 6.52 17.37 5.59
C ILE A 261 5.11 17.44 6.19
N ARG A 262 4.11 17.75 5.36
CA ARG A 262 2.72 17.87 5.80
C ARG A 262 2.17 16.55 6.35
N ASN A 263 2.41 15.44 5.67
CA ASN A 263 1.87 14.14 6.06
C ASN A 263 2.49 13.64 7.37
N THR A 264 3.74 14.00 7.64
CA THR A 264 4.46 13.63 8.86
C THR A 264 4.19 14.60 10.02
N SER A 265 4.20 15.91 9.74
CA SER A 265 4.07 16.99 10.72
C SER A 265 3.09 18.08 10.22
N PRO A 266 1.77 17.84 10.29
CA PRO A 266 0.76 18.71 9.67
C PRO A 266 0.76 20.17 10.17
N HIS A 267 1.31 20.42 11.37
CA HIS A 267 1.34 21.73 12.00
C HIS A 267 2.18 22.77 11.25
N PHE A 268 3.20 22.35 10.48
CA PHE A 268 4.07 23.28 9.75
C PHE A 268 3.46 23.84 8.47
N LEU A 269 2.42 23.20 7.92
CA LEU A 269 1.79 23.58 6.64
C LEU A 269 0.27 23.70 6.80
N GLN A 270 -0.15 24.41 7.84
CA GLN A 270 -1.57 24.72 8.08
C GLN A 270 -2.09 25.88 7.24
N ASP A 271 -1.19 26.73 6.74
CA ASP A 271 -1.54 27.89 5.93
C ASP A 271 -2.40 27.51 4.72
N LEU A 272 -3.55 28.18 4.61
CA LEU A 272 -4.52 27.93 3.55
C LEU A 272 -3.94 28.26 2.17
N GLY A 273 -3.13 29.32 2.08
CA GLY A 273 -2.48 29.73 0.84
C GLY A 273 -1.54 28.67 0.28
N ILE A 274 -0.73 28.03 1.13
CA ILE A 274 0.15 26.93 0.73
C ILE A 274 -0.66 25.73 0.25
N LYS A 275 -1.69 25.31 1.00
CA LYS A 275 -2.55 24.17 0.60
C LYS A 275 -3.19 24.40 -0.76
N THR A 276 -3.77 25.58 -0.95
CA THR A 276 -4.40 25.97 -2.22
C THR A 276 -3.37 26.05 -3.35
N THR A 277 -2.18 26.59 -3.11
CA THR A 277 -1.10 26.65 -4.10
C THR A 277 -0.68 25.25 -4.54
N LEU A 278 -0.47 24.32 -3.60
CA LEU A 278 -0.09 22.93 -3.91
C LEU A 278 -1.14 22.24 -4.80
N ILE A 279 -2.43 22.41 -4.49
CA ILE A 279 -3.54 21.87 -5.29
C ILE A 279 -3.46 22.41 -6.72
N HIS A 280 -3.40 23.73 -6.89
CA HIS A 280 -3.42 24.36 -8.22
C HIS A 280 -2.20 23.98 -9.06
N ILE A 281 -1.01 23.97 -8.46
CA ILE A 281 0.22 23.60 -9.17
C ILE A 281 0.21 22.12 -9.55
N LEU A 282 -0.19 21.22 -8.65
CA LEU A 282 -0.29 19.80 -9.00
C LEU A 282 -1.31 19.57 -10.11
N LEU A 283 -2.47 20.23 -10.05
CA LEU A 283 -3.46 20.20 -11.12
C LEU A 283 -2.92 20.77 -12.43
N GLU A 284 -2.12 21.83 -12.42
CA GLU A 284 -1.44 22.36 -13.62
C GLU A 284 -0.45 21.34 -14.20
N LEU A 285 0.36 20.70 -13.35
CA LEU A 285 1.39 19.74 -13.77
C LEU A 285 0.81 18.48 -14.44
N LEU A 286 -0.49 18.18 -14.28
CA LEU A 286 -1.16 17.13 -15.05
C LEU A 286 -1.09 17.37 -16.57
N ASP A 287 -1.02 18.62 -17.02
CA ASP A 287 -0.96 18.98 -18.43
C ASP A 287 0.43 18.76 -19.07
N ASP A 288 1.46 18.43 -18.27
CA ASP A 288 2.79 18.13 -18.78
C ASP A 288 2.79 16.79 -19.55
N PRO A 289 3.28 16.73 -20.81
CA PRO A 289 3.21 15.52 -21.62
C PRO A 289 4.22 14.44 -21.22
N GLY A 290 5.14 14.74 -20.30
CA GLY A 290 6.25 13.87 -19.93
C GLY A 290 6.07 13.19 -18.57
N GLN A 291 7.21 12.78 -18.00
CA GLN A 291 7.27 12.07 -16.73
C GLN A 291 6.64 12.88 -15.58
N VAL A 292 6.73 14.22 -15.63
CA VAL A 292 6.14 15.09 -14.61
C VAL A 292 4.62 14.95 -14.60
N GLY A 293 3.98 14.96 -15.77
CA GLY A 293 2.54 14.73 -15.86
C GLY A 293 2.14 13.32 -15.42
N TYR A 294 3.01 12.31 -15.59
CA TYR A 294 2.74 10.94 -15.11
C TYR A 294 2.82 10.84 -13.58
N GLU A 295 3.67 11.63 -12.93
CA GLU A 295 3.88 11.60 -11.48
C GLU A 295 2.97 12.57 -10.72
N ALA A 296 2.55 13.68 -11.34
CA ALA A 296 1.72 14.70 -10.70
C ALA A 296 0.40 14.17 -10.11
N PRO A 297 -0.36 13.25 -10.75
CA PRO A 297 -1.55 12.66 -10.14
C PRO A 297 -1.27 11.87 -8.85
N PHE A 298 -0.12 11.19 -8.75
CA PHE A 298 0.26 10.46 -7.54
C PHE A 298 0.63 11.42 -6.40
N ALA A 299 1.36 12.49 -6.71
CA ALA A 299 1.64 13.55 -5.73
C ALA A 299 0.33 14.21 -5.27
N PHE A 300 -0.61 14.46 -6.19
CA PHE A 300 -1.93 14.98 -5.88
C PHE A 300 -2.72 14.04 -4.97
N SER A 301 -2.84 12.75 -5.31
CA SER A 301 -3.44 11.70 -4.48
C SER A 301 -2.82 11.70 -3.07
N SER A 302 -1.49 11.70 -2.95
CA SER A 302 -0.79 11.73 -1.66
C SER A 302 -1.06 13.00 -0.82
N LEU A 303 -1.41 14.12 -1.44
CA LEU A 303 -1.78 15.36 -0.74
C LEU A 303 -3.19 15.28 -0.12
N ILE A 304 -4.13 14.70 -0.87
CA ILE A 304 -5.57 14.63 -0.51
C ILE A 304 -5.96 13.37 0.29
N ALA A 305 -5.11 12.33 0.29
CA ALA A 305 -5.39 11.02 0.87
C ALA A 305 -5.85 11.13 2.33
N GLN A 306 -7.08 10.70 2.61
CA GLN A 306 -7.71 10.71 3.94
C GLN A 306 -7.83 12.10 4.61
N ARG A 307 -7.78 13.20 3.85
CA ARG A 307 -7.86 14.58 4.38
C ARG A 307 -9.07 15.34 3.83
N GLU A 308 -10.11 15.41 4.64
CA GLU A 308 -11.37 16.06 4.24
C GLU A 308 -11.21 17.56 3.92
N ASP A 309 -10.37 18.28 4.68
CA ASP A 309 -10.13 19.72 4.47
C ASP A 309 -9.53 20.02 3.09
N ILE A 310 -8.53 19.24 2.67
CA ILE A 310 -7.93 19.41 1.35
C ILE A 310 -8.83 18.88 0.24
N GLN A 311 -9.57 17.80 0.45
CA GLN A 311 -10.53 17.31 -0.54
C GLN A 311 -11.60 18.39 -0.86
N LYS A 312 -12.03 19.19 0.13
CA LYS A 312 -12.92 20.35 -0.10
C LYS A 312 -12.27 21.40 -0.99
N LEU A 313 -11.05 21.82 -0.66
CA LEU A 313 -10.29 22.81 -1.46
C LEU A 313 -10.02 22.31 -2.89
N ALA A 314 -9.73 21.02 -3.04
CA ALA A 314 -9.51 20.40 -4.35
C ALA A 314 -10.81 20.34 -5.17
N LEU A 315 -11.95 20.10 -4.53
CA LEU A 315 -13.25 20.15 -5.18
C LEU A 315 -13.60 21.58 -5.64
N GLU A 316 -13.35 22.58 -4.80
CA GLU A 316 -13.50 24.00 -5.14
C GLU A 316 -12.60 24.42 -6.30
N ALA A 317 -11.41 23.83 -6.40
CA ALA A 317 -10.48 24.00 -7.53
C ALA A 317 -10.85 23.16 -8.79
N ASN A 318 -12.04 22.56 -8.84
CA ASN A 318 -12.52 21.73 -9.95
C ASN A 318 -11.61 20.53 -10.28
N ALA A 319 -10.97 19.93 -9.27
CA ALA A 319 -10.05 18.81 -9.48
C ALA A 319 -10.71 17.61 -10.21
N ILE A 320 -11.97 17.29 -9.88
CA ILE A 320 -12.69 16.16 -10.51
C ILE A 320 -12.93 16.45 -11.99
N ASP A 321 -13.36 17.66 -12.35
CA ASP A 321 -13.57 18.07 -13.74
C ASP A 321 -12.26 17.99 -14.55
N LYS A 322 -11.14 18.44 -13.96
CA LYS A 322 -9.83 18.36 -14.62
C LYS A 322 -9.37 16.91 -14.80
N LEU A 323 -9.45 16.08 -13.77
CA LEU A 323 -9.11 14.65 -13.85
C LEU A 323 -9.98 13.92 -14.89
N HIS A 324 -11.28 14.21 -14.90
CA HIS A 324 -12.22 13.68 -15.90
C HIS A 324 -11.84 14.09 -17.32
N HIS A 325 -11.50 15.36 -17.54
CA HIS A 325 -11.07 15.84 -18.85
C HIS A 325 -9.82 15.10 -19.36
N HIS A 326 -8.87 14.77 -18.49
CA HIS A 326 -7.70 13.96 -18.89
C HIS A 326 -8.08 12.53 -19.29
N LEU A 327 -9.02 11.90 -18.59
CA LEU A 327 -9.52 10.57 -18.97
C LEU A 327 -10.21 10.56 -20.34
N GLN A 328 -10.76 11.69 -20.80
CA GLN A 328 -11.42 11.80 -22.10
C GLN A 328 -10.47 12.02 -23.28
N LYS A 329 -9.19 12.38 -23.06
CA LYS A 329 -8.24 12.77 -24.12
C LYS A 329 -7.75 11.63 -25.03
N GLY A 330 -8.17 10.39 -24.80
CA GLY A 330 -7.80 9.21 -25.60
C GLY A 330 -6.94 8.21 -24.81
N PRO A 331 -6.22 7.29 -25.47
CA PRO A 331 -5.44 6.26 -24.78
C PRO A 331 -4.31 6.89 -23.96
N LEU A 332 -4.35 6.68 -22.65
CA LEU A 332 -3.39 7.24 -21.71
C LEU A 332 -2.21 6.30 -21.50
N HIS A 333 -1.04 6.86 -21.17
CA HIS A 333 0.07 6.06 -20.66
C HIS A 333 -0.37 5.38 -19.35
N PRO A 334 -0.10 4.07 -19.13
CA PRO A 334 -0.63 3.33 -17.99
C PRO A 334 -0.38 3.99 -16.63
N ARG A 335 0.83 4.54 -16.44
CA ARG A 335 1.20 5.24 -15.20
C ARG A 335 0.39 6.52 -14.97
N HIS A 336 0.09 7.28 -16.02
CA HIS A 336 -0.73 8.48 -15.91
C HIS A 336 -2.19 8.10 -15.60
N TYR A 337 -2.69 7.04 -16.25
CA TYR A 337 -4.05 6.53 -16.03
C TYR A 337 -4.23 6.03 -14.59
N GLU A 338 -3.31 5.20 -14.11
CA GLU A 338 -3.25 4.71 -12.73
C GLU A 338 -3.29 5.89 -11.74
N GLY A 339 -2.40 6.87 -11.92
CA GLY A 339 -2.32 8.02 -11.03
C GLY A 339 -3.60 8.85 -10.99
N ILE A 340 -4.27 9.05 -12.13
CA ILE A 340 -5.56 9.75 -12.20
C ILE A 340 -6.65 8.98 -11.45
N LEU A 341 -6.73 7.66 -11.63
CA LEU A 341 -7.71 6.82 -10.95
C LEU A 341 -7.53 6.83 -9.43
N LEU A 342 -6.28 6.80 -8.95
CA LEU A 342 -5.97 6.93 -7.52
C LEU A 342 -6.33 8.32 -6.97
N ALA A 343 -6.04 9.39 -7.72
CA ALA A 343 -6.46 10.74 -7.35
C ALA A 343 -7.99 10.86 -7.23
N LEU A 344 -8.74 10.30 -8.18
CA LEU A 344 -10.21 10.25 -8.11
C LEU A 344 -10.71 9.40 -6.92
N ALA A 345 -10.03 8.30 -6.62
CA ALA A 345 -10.33 7.45 -5.48
C ALA A 345 -10.20 8.21 -4.16
N ASP A 346 -9.12 8.98 -3.98
CA ASP A 346 -8.91 9.76 -2.77
C ASP A 346 -9.86 10.95 -2.69
N MET A 347 -10.18 11.61 -3.81
CA MET A 347 -11.22 12.65 -3.85
C MET A 347 -12.56 12.11 -3.35
N CYS A 348 -12.89 10.87 -3.68
CA CYS A 348 -14.15 10.21 -3.28
C CYS A 348 -14.07 9.46 -1.94
N SER A 349 -12.95 9.54 -1.21
CA SER A 349 -12.72 8.70 -0.04
C SER A 349 -13.55 9.10 1.19
N LYS A 350 -13.78 10.41 1.41
CA LYS A 350 -14.55 10.92 2.57
C LYS A 350 -15.77 11.75 2.17
N LEU A 351 -15.65 12.62 1.17
CA LEU A 351 -16.68 13.62 0.84
C LEU A 351 -17.79 13.12 -0.08
N GLU A 352 -19.04 13.29 0.36
CA GLU A 352 -20.22 12.95 -0.45
C GLU A 352 -20.43 13.91 -1.63
N SER A 353 -20.02 15.17 -1.49
CA SER A 353 -20.03 16.15 -2.59
C SER A 353 -19.12 15.72 -3.73
N CYS A 354 -17.93 15.20 -3.43
CA CYS A 354 -17.01 14.65 -4.44
C CYS A 354 -17.62 13.44 -5.16
N ARG A 355 -18.21 12.50 -4.43
CA ARG A 355 -18.91 11.34 -5.04
C ARG A 355 -20.08 11.78 -5.93
N SER A 356 -20.86 12.76 -5.47
CA SER A 356 -21.98 13.31 -6.25
C SER A 356 -21.50 13.96 -7.55
N LYS A 357 -20.44 14.78 -7.47
CA LYS A 357 -19.82 15.42 -8.64
C LYS A 357 -19.23 14.38 -9.60
N PHE A 358 -18.51 13.38 -9.09
CA PHE A 358 -17.97 12.26 -9.85
C PHE A 358 -19.05 11.52 -10.66
N LEU A 359 -20.18 11.20 -10.03
CA LEU A 359 -21.29 10.54 -10.71
C LEU A 359 -21.98 11.46 -11.73
N SER A 360 -22.16 12.74 -11.39
CA SER A 360 -22.78 13.71 -12.31
C SER A 360 -22.00 13.90 -13.62
N LEU A 361 -20.67 13.78 -13.55
CA LEU A 361 -19.78 13.86 -14.71
C LEU A 361 -19.64 12.53 -15.46
N GLN A 362 -20.34 11.47 -15.03
CA GLN A 362 -20.28 10.12 -15.62
C GLN A 362 -18.87 9.50 -15.61
N VAL A 363 -18.00 9.92 -14.67
CA VAL A 363 -16.64 9.37 -14.52
C VAL A 363 -16.67 7.86 -14.22
N LEU A 364 -17.76 7.37 -13.65
CA LEU A 364 -17.99 5.95 -13.38
C LEU A 364 -17.84 5.06 -14.62
N ASN A 365 -18.26 5.54 -15.79
CA ASN A 365 -18.15 4.78 -17.04
C ASN A 365 -16.67 4.55 -17.40
N LEU A 366 -15.86 5.61 -17.32
CA LEU A 366 -14.42 5.56 -17.61
C LEU A 366 -13.62 4.72 -16.60
N VAL A 367 -14.07 4.69 -15.34
CA VAL A 367 -13.50 3.79 -14.31
C VAL A 367 -13.89 2.34 -14.58
N THR A 368 -15.07 2.11 -15.14
CA THR A 368 -15.53 0.76 -15.46
C THR A 368 -14.76 0.18 -16.65
N ASP A 369 -14.49 1.01 -17.68
CA ASP A 369 -13.62 0.62 -18.80
C ASP A 369 -12.22 0.21 -18.30
N ALA A 370 -11.67 0.96 -17.32
CA ALA A 370 -10.38 0.70 -16.69
C ALA A 370 -10.27 -0.67 -15.99
N LEU A 371 -11.38 -1.29 -15.61
CA LEU A 371 -11.39 -2.62 -15.00
C LEU A 371 -10.87 -3.71 -15.95
N THR A 372 -10.92 -3.46 -17.26
CA THR A 372 -10.48 -4.40 -18.30
C THR A 372 -9.15 -4.02 -18.96
N ASP A 373 -8.44 -3.04 -18.40
CA ASP A 373 -7.17 -2.56 -18.94
C ASP A 373 -6.08 -3.65 -18.92
N ASN A 374 -5.11 -3.57 -19.85
CA ASN A 374 -4.01 -4.54 -19.91
C ASN A 374 -3.05 -4.44 -18.72
N SER A 375 -2.93 -3.26 -18.10
CA SER A 375 -2.07 -3.01 -16.94
C SER A 375 -2.74 -3.42 -15.63
N ALA A 376 -2.10 -4.32 -14.88
CA ALA A 376 -2.57 -4.71 -13.55
C ALA A 376 -2.65 -3.53 -12.57
N ASP A 377 -1.75 -2.54 -12.72
CA ASP A 377 -1.75 -1.33 -11.87
C ASP A 377 -2.98 -0.46 -12.16
N VAL A 378 -3.38 -0.33 -13.43
CA VAL A 378 -4.59 0.41 -13.84
C VAL A 378 -5.84 -0.31 -13.34
N ARG A 379 -5.95 -1.63 -13.52
CA ARG A 379 -7.08 -2.41 -12.99
C ARG A 379 -7.18 -2.30 -11.47
N THR A 380 -6.05 -2.36 -10.77
CA THR A 380 -5.97 -2.17 -9.31
C THR A 380 -6.49 -0.78 -8.91
N ALA A 381 -6.01 0.28 -9.57
CA ALA A 381 -6.43 1.66 -9.30
C ALA A 381 -7.92 1.89 -9.59
N ALA A 382 -8.45 1.27 -10.65
CA ALA A 382 -9.87 1.30 -11.00
C ALA A 382 -10.74 0.70 -9.89
N CYS A 383 -10.37 -0.48 -9.39
CA CYS A 383 -11.05 -1.11 -8.26
C CYS A 383 -10.97 -0.25 -6.98
N ILE A 384 -9.82 0.38 -6.69
CA ILE A 384 -9.67 1.28 -5.54
C ILE A 384 -10.57 2.52 -5.69
N CYS A 385 -10.66 3.09 -6.89
CA CYS A 385 -11.56 4.21 -7.18
C CYS A 385 -13.02 3.81 -6.97
N LEU A 386 -13.43 2.68 -7.54
CA LEU A 386 -14.78 2.16 -7.40
C LEU A 386 -15.12 1.87 -5.93
N LYS A 387 -14.18 1.28 -5.17
CA LYS A 387 -14.32 1.08 -3.72
C LYS A 387 -14.58 2.40 -2.97
N SER A 388 -13.93 3.49 -3.35
CA SER A 388 -14.14 4.80 -2.71
C SER A 388 -15.49 5.41 -3.04
N VAL A 389 -15.93 5.33 -4.29
CA VAL A 389 -17.21 5.89 -4.75
C VAL A 389 -18.41 5.11 -4.19
N THR A 390 -18.26 3.78 -4.03
CA THR A 390 -19.29 2.88 -3.49
C THR A 390 -19.50 2.97 -1.97
N ARG A 391 -18.75 3.81 -1.24
CA ARG A 391 -18.97 4.04 0.20
C ARG A 391 -20.22 4.88 0.51
N SER A 392 -20.86 5.46 -0.51
CA SER A 392 -22.10 6.23 -0.34
C SER A 392 -23.32 5.33 -0.24
N ILE A 393 -23.93 5.27 0.95
CA ILE A 393 -25.20 4.57 1.17
C ILE A 393 -26.29 5.13 0.24
N LYS A 394 -26.33 6.46 0.07
CA LYS A 394 -27.29 7.12 -0.83
C LYS A 394 -27.18 6.58 -2.26
N ASN A 395 -25.96 6.47 -2.78
CA ASN A 395 -25.73 6.05 -4.17
C ASN A 395 -25.88 4.52 -4.35
N LEU A 396 -25.56 3.73 -3.31
CA LEU A 396 -25.85 2.30 -3.25
C LEU A 396 -27.37 2.09 -3.33
N SER A 397 -28.14 2.70 -2.43
CA SER A 397 -29.60 2.58 -2.40
C SER A 397 -30.28 3.13 -3.66
N ALA A 398 -29.70 4.15 -4.30
CA ALA A 398 -30.17 4.66 -5.60
C ALA A 398 -29.85 3.72 -6.75
N GLY A 399 -28.94 2.76 -6.56
CA GLY A 399 -28.72 1.70 -7.50
C GLY A 399 -27.69 1.90 -8.58
N HIS A 400 -26.77 2.83 -8.38
CA HIS A 400 -25.80 3.18 -9.41
C HIS A 400 -24.76 2.08 -9.67
N PHE A 401 -24.55 1.16 -8.72
CA PHE A 401 -23.43 0.23 -8.77
C PHE A 401 -23.81 -1.24 -9.03
N MET A 402 -24.98 -1.68 -8.58
CA MET A 402 -25.44 -3.06 -8.78
C MET A 402 -26.07 -3.23 -10.17
N ASN A 403 -25.23 -3.21 -11.19
CA ASN A 403 -25.60 -3.40 -12.60
C ASN A 403 -24.55 -4.26 -13.33
N GLU A 404 -24.91 -4.78 -14.51
CA GLU A 404 -24.05 -5.69 -15.28
C GLU A 404 -22.72 -5.07 -15.69
N ILE A 405 -22.72 -3.77 -16.03
CA ILE A 405 -21.54 -3.04 -16.51
C ILE A 405 -20.45 -3.02 -15.43
N ILE A 406 -20.82 -2.94 -14.16
CA ILE A 406 -19.86 -2.90 -13.04
C ILE A 406 -19.61 -4.28 -12.43
N VAL A 407 -20.69 -5.03 -12.16
CA VAL A 407 -20.62 -6.26 -11.38
C VAL A 407 -19.93 -7.37 -12.17
N ILE A 408 -20.19 -7.51 -13.47
CA ILE A 408 -19.61 -8.58 -14.27
C ILE A 408 -18.08 -8.41 -14.39
N PRO A 409 -17.53 -7.24 -14.77
CA PRO A 409 -16.08 -7.05 -14.80
C PRO A 409 -15.43 -7.26 -13.42
N LEU A 410 -16.04 -6.79 -12.33
CA LEU A 410 -15.51 -7.02 -10.99
C LEU A 410 -15.41 -8.53 -10.65
N VAL A 411 -16.43 -9.31 -11.00
CA VAL A 411 -16.42 -10.77 -10.78
C VAL A 411 -15.39 -11.45 -11.68
N GLN A 412 -15.17 -10.97 -12.91
CA GLN A 412 -14.10 -11.47 -13.78
C GLN A 412 -12.71 -11.25 -13.18
N LEU A 413 -12.48 -10.12 -12.50
CA LEU A 413 -11.21 -9.81 -11.84
C LEU A 413 -10.88 -10.70 -10.64
N PHE A 414 -11.82 -11.54 -10.18
CA PHE A 414 -11.51 -12.59 -9.21
C PHE A 414 -10.54 -13.64 -9.77
N LEU A 415 -10.51 -13.79 -11.10
CA LEU A 415 -9.61 -14.71 -11.80
C LEU A 415 -8.35 -14.01 -12.32
N ASP A 416 -8.09 -12.76 -11.93
CA ASP A 416 -6.92 -12.02 -12.37
C ASP A 416 -5.61 -12.70 -11.90
N PRO A 417 -4.57 -12.79 -12.75
CA PRO A 417 -3.28 -13.37 -12.35
C PRO A 417 -2.58 -12.56 -11.25
N SER A 418 -2.92 -11.28 -11.07
CA SER A 418 -2.36 -10.46 -10.00
C SER A 418 -3.23 -10.51 -8.74
N THR A 419 -2.64 -10.99 -7.64
CA THR A 419 -3.27 -10.95 -6.32
C THR A 419 -3.64 -9.53 -5.88
N SER A 420 -2.89 -8.49 -6.31
CA SER A 420 -3.23 -7.10 -5.99
C SER A 420 -4.56 -6.68 -6.62
N VAL A 421 -4.82 -7.14 -7.85
CA VAL A 421 -6.07 -6.87 -8.57
C VAL A 421 -7.21 -7.62 -7.91
N GLN A 422 -7.02 -8.90 -7.59
CA GLN A 422 -8.02 -9.71 -6.86
C GLN A 422 -8.43 -9.04 -5.55
N VAL A 423 -7.46 -8.63 -4.72
CA VAL A 423 -7.74 -7.97 -3.43
C VAL A 423 -8.44 -6.63 -3.62
N ALA A 424 -8.06 -5.84 -4.63
CA ALA A 424 -8.72 -4.57 -4.91
C ALA A 424 -10.16 -4.77 -5.40
N ALA A 425 -10.39 -5.73 -6.31
CA ALA A 425 -11.70 -6.09 -6.84
C ALA A 425 -12.63 -6.60 -5.74
N LEU A 426 -12.15 -7.49 -4.87
CA LEU A 426 -12.88 -7.94 -3.69
C LEU A 426 -13.17 -6.76 -2.74
N GLY A 427 -12.22 -5.84 -2.58
CA GLY A 427 -12.43 -4.63 -1.78
C GLY A 427 -13.55 -3.74 -2.32
N ALA A 428 -13.70 -3.63 -3.65
CA ALA A 428 -14.77 -2.89 -4.29
C ALA A 428 -16.11 -3.63 -4.18
N ILE A 429 -16.13 -4.93 -4.49
CA ILE A 429 -17.36 -5.74 -4.48
C ILE A 429 -17.96 -5.80 -3.07
N CYS A 430 -17.13 -5.81 -2.02
CA CYS A 430 -17.59 -5.79 -0.63
C CYS A 430 -18.58 -4.67 -0.34
N ASN A 431 -18.40 -3.49 -0.93
CA ASN A 431 -19.35 -2.38 -0.76
C ASN A 431 -20.59 -2.55 -1.65
N VAL A 432 -20.39 -3.00 -2.89
CA VAL A 432 -21.47 -3.14 -3.87
C VAL A 432 -22.48 -4.19 -3.43
N VAL A 433 -22.04 -5.35 -2.92
CA VAL A 433 -22.92 -6.48 -2.58
C VAL A 433 -23.77 -6.27 -1.32
N VAL A 434 -23.47 -5.24 -0.52
CA VAL A 434 -24.36 -4.79 0.56
C VAL A 434 -25.71 -4.33 -0.01
N ASP A 435 -25.74 -3.92 -1.29
CA ASP A 435 -26.86 -3.28 -1.98
C ASP A 435 -28.24 -3.62 -1.39
N PHE A 436 -28.93 -2.57 -0.93
CA PHE A 436 -30.24 -2.64 -0.32
C PHE A 436 -31.37 -2.78 -1.36
N THR A 437 -31.04 -2.82 -2.66
CA THR A 437 -32.02 -3.04 -3.73
C THR A 437 -32.23 -4.51 -4.07
N THR A 438 -33.31 -4.82 -4.79
CA THR A 438 -33.67 -6.19 -5.21
C THR A 438 -32.78 -6.77 -6.32
N ARG A 439 -31.73 -6.06 -6.76
CA ARG A 439 -30.87 -6.47 -7.90
C ARG A 439 -29.71 -7.40 -7.53
N LYS A 440 -29.76 -8.02 -6.34
CA LYS A 440 -28.79 -9.06 -5.96
C LYS A 440 -28.71 -10.22 -6.96
N SER A 441 -29.77 -10.44 -7.74
CA SER A 441 -29.81 -11.45 -8.81
C SER A 441 -28.68 -11.34 -9.84
N ILE A 442 -28.22 -10.13 -10.19
CA ILE A 442 -27.13 -9.95 -11.17
C ILE A 442 -25.85 -10.63 -10.69
N PHE A 443 -25.50 -10.43 -9.42
CA PHE A 443 -24.32 -11.04 -8.80
C PHE A 443 -24.44 -12.57 -8.72
N ILE A 444 -25.65 -13.08 -8.51
CA ILE A 444 -25.91 -14.53 -8.50
C ILE A 444 -25.75 -15.11 -9.91
N GLN A 445 -26.39 -14.49 -10.91
CA GLN A 445 -26.43 -14.96 -12.29
C GLN A 445 -25.05 -14.97 -12.96
N CYS A 446 -24.18 -14.01 -12.63
CA CYS A 446 -22.80 -14.01 -13.13
C CYS A 446 -21.86 -14.95 -12.36
N GLY A 447 -22.38 -15.77 -11.44
CA GLY A 447 -21.60 -16.75 -10.68
C GLY A 447 -20.79 -16.16 -9.52
N GLY A 448 -21.12 -14.95 -9.06
CA GLY A 448 -20.39 -14.25 -8.02
C GLY A 448 -20.27 -15.02 -6.70
N ILE A 449 -21.34 -15.72 -6.27
CA ILE A 449 -21.31 -16.58 -5.07
C ILE A 449 -20.25 -17.68 -5.22
N LYS A 450 -20.33 -18.45 -6.32
CA LYS A 450 -19.42 -19.57 -6.60
C LYS A 450 -17.96 -19.12 -6.62
N GLN A 451 -17.69 -17.98 -7.24
CA GLN A 451 -16.33 -17.44 -7.30
C GLN A 451 -15.82 -16.96 -5.93
N LEU A 452 -16.66 -16.30 -5.12
CA LEU A 452 -16.27 -15.91 -3.77
C LEU A 452 -16.00 -17.13 -2.88
N VAL A 453 -16.80 -18.18 -3.00
CA VAL A 453 -16.56 -19.45 -2.30
C VAL A 453 -15.24 -20.06 -2.73
N GLU A 454 -14.93 -20.08 -4.02
CA GLU A 454 -13.64 -20.62 -4.49
C GLU A 454 -12.46 -19.80 -3.98
N LEU A 455 -12.54 -18.46 -4.02
CA LEU A 455 -11.51 -17.59 -3.47
C LEU A 455 -11.32 -17.72 -1.95
N ALA A 456 -12.36 -18.10 -1.21
CA ALA A 456 -12.25 -18.41 0.21
C ALA A 456 -11.34 -19.62 0.49
N LYS A 457 -10.96 -20.42 -0.52
CA LYS A 457 -9.98 -21.52 -0.43
C LYS A 457 -8.56 -21.12 -0.83
N SER A 458 -8.33 -19.85 -1.20
CA SER A 458 -7.02 -19.38 -1.67
C SER A 458 -5.90 -19.60 -0.64
N MET A 459 -4.67 -19.81 -1.11
CA MET A 459 -3.49 -19.84 -0.23
C MET A 459 -3.20 -18.46 0.37
N GLU A 460 -3.65 -17.38 -0.28
CA GLU A 460 -3.46 -16.01 0.16
C GLU A 460 -4.53 -15.59 1.19
N SER A 461 -4.10 -15.29 2.42
CA SER A 461 -5.02 -14.95 3.53
C SER A 461 -5.82 -13.68 3.27
N ALA A 462 -5.22 -12.68 2.61
CA ALA A 462 -5.89 -11.46 2.21
C ALA A 462 -7.05 -11.73 1.24
N VAL A 463 -6.88 -12.66 0.30
CA VAL A 463 -7.93 -13.07 -0.65
C VAL A 463 -9.04 -13.80 0.09
N ARG A 464 -8.70 -14.78 0.94
CA ARG A 464 -9.69 -15.51 1.76
C ARG A 464 -10.54 -14.55 2.61
N SER A 465 -9.88 -13.66 3.36
CA SER A 465 -10.55 -12.71 4.26
C SER A 465 -11.48 -11.74 3.51
N ASN A 466 -11.05 -11.19 2.37
CA ASN A 466 -11.90 -10.29 1.58
C ASN A 466 -13.06 -11.03 0.89
N ALA A 467 -12.86 -12.29 0.47
CA ALA A 467 -13.94 -13.10 -0.09
C ALA A 467 -15.04 -13.37 0.96
N LEU A 468 -14.65 -13.72 2.18
CA LEU A 468 -15.59 -13.89 3.29
C LEU A 468 -16.29 -12.58 3.68
N TRP A 469 -15.57 -11.45 3.64
CA TRP A 469 -16.18 -10.15 3.88
C TRP A 469 -17.25 -9.83 2.82
N ALA A 470 -16.98 -10.10 1.55
CA ALA A 470 -17.97 -9.93 0.49
C ALA A 470 -19.20 -10.84 0.70
N LEU A 471 -18.99 -12.12 1.04
CA LEU A 471 -20.09 -13.06 1.35
C LEU A 471 -20.91 -12.58 2.55
N LYS A 472 -20.25 -12.18 3.65
CA LYS A 472 -20.88 -11.63 4.85
C LYS A 472 -21.77 -10.43 4.53
N ASN A 473 -21.26 -9.52 3.71
CA ASN A 473 -21.98 -8.32 3.28
C ASN A 473 -23.14 -8.66 2.35
N PHE A 474 -22.97 -9.65 1.48
CA PHE A 474 -24.02 -10.10 0.57
C PHE A 474 -25.21 -10.73 1.30
N VAL A 475 -24.96 -11.50 2.37
CA VAL A 475 -26.01 -12.11 3.22
C VAL A 475 -26.55 -11.16 4.30
N PHE A 476 -26.01 -9.93 4.42
CA PHE A 476 -26.51 -8.96 5.38
C PHE A 476 -27.95 -8.56 5.03
N LEU A 477 -28.87 -8.74 5.99
CA LEU A 477 -30.32 -8.53 5.82
C LEU A 477 -30.94 -9.28 4.63
N ALA A 478 -30.31 -10.39 4.21
CA ALA A 478 -30.85 -11.26 3.16
C ALA A 478 -32.05 -12.08 3.67
N ASP A 479 -32.95 -12.44 2.76
CA ASP A 479 -33.98 -13.43 3.03
C ASP A 479 -33.40 -14.83 3.24
N ASN A 480 -34.19 -15.74 3.81
CA ASN A 480 -33.74 -17.09 4.13
C ASN A 480 -33.31 -17.87 2.90
N ARG A 481 -33.99 -17.69 1.76
CA ARG A 481 -33.67 -18.41 0.51
C ARG A 481 -32.27 -18.05 0.03
N LEU A 482 -31.93 -16.77 0.00
CA LEU A 482 -30.59 -16.33 -0.40
C LEU A 482 -29.52 -16.82 0.59
N LYS A 483 -29.82 -16.84 1.89
CA LYS A 483 -28.90 -17.38 2.90
C LYS A 483 -28.67 -18.89 2.72
N GLU A 484 -29.72 -19.65 2.42
CA GLU A 484 -29.66 -21.07 2.08
C GLU A 484 -28.83 -21.30 0.82
N ASP A 485 -29.07 -20.54 -0.26
CA ASP A 485 -28.30 -20.62 -1.51
C ASP A 485 -26.80 -20.41 -1.25
N VAL A 486 -26.42 -19.36 -0.50
CA VAL A 486 -25.02 -19.09 -0.14
C VAL A 486 -24.43 -20.20 0.73
N PHE A 487 -25.18 -20.68 1.71
CA PHE A 487 -24.72 -21.75 2.60
C PHE A 487 -24.55 -23.08 1.88
N SER A 488 -25.40 -23.38 0.90
CA SER A 488 -25.31 -24.60 0.09
C SER A 488 -24.01 -24.66 -0.72
N GLU A 489 -23.55 -23.53 -1.24
CA GLU A 489 -22.27 -23.42 -1.97
C GLU A 489 -21.06 -23.50 -1.01
N LEU A 490 -21.14 -22.88 0.17
CA LEU A 490 -20.06 -22.94 1.17
C LEU A 490 -19.94 -24.33 1.80
N THR A 491 -21.04 -24.97 2.17
CA THR A 491 -21.13 -26.18 3.02
C THR A 491 -20.67 -25.97 4.47
N ALA A 492 -21.19 -26.79 5.39
CA ALA A 492 -20.83 -26.73 6.80
C ALA A 492 -19.35 -27.07 7.06
N SER A 493 -18.78 -28.02 6.31
CA SER A 493 -17.39 -28.47 6.46
C SER A 493 -16.41 -27.34 6.16
N MET A 494 -16.60 -26.64 5.04
CA MET A 494 -15.74 -25.53 4.66
C MET A 494 -15.85 -24.37 5.64
N LEU A 495 -17.07 -24.02 6.07
CA LEU A 495 -17.26 -22.92 7.02
C LEU A 495 -16.62 -23.23 8.38
N SER A 496 -16.70 -24.49 8.84
CA SER A 496 -15.96 -24.98 10.01
C SER A 496 -14.45 -24.85 9.83
N SER A 497 -13.91 -25.19 8.66
CA SER A 497 -12.49 -25.01 8.34
C SER A 497 -12.06 -23.54 8.38
N LEU A 498 -12.87 -22.64 7.84
CA LEU A 498 -12.58 -21.20 7.80
C LEU A 498 -12.66 -20.54 9.18
N ILE A 499 -13.58 -21.01 10.03
CA ILE A 499 -13.62 -20.62 11.45
C ILE A 499 -12.32 -21.04 12.15
N CYS A 500 -11.73 -22.18 11.77
CA CYS A 500 -10.48 -22.68 12.33
C CYS A 500 -9.23 -22.29 11.51
N ASP A 501 -9.33 -21.32 10.60
CA ASP A 501 -8.20 -20.87 9.76
C ASP A 501 -7.03 -20.38 10.64
N PRO A 502 -5.76 -20.62 10.29
CA PRO A 502 -4.63 -20.11 11.07
C PRO A 502 -4.60 -18.57 11.18
N GLU A 503 -5.22 -17.85 10.24
CA GLU A 503 -5.18 -16.40 10.17
C GLU A 503 -6.38 -15.75 10.87
N PRO A 504 -6.16 -14.94 11.92
CA PRO A 504 -7.26 -14.38 12.71
C PRO A 504 -8.22 -13.47 11.94
N CYS A 505 -7.76 -12.79 10.89
CA CYS A 505 -8.61 -11.96 10.04
C CYS A 505 -9.57 -12.80 9.18
N VAL A 506 -9.22 -14.06 8.87
CA VAL A 506 -10.10 -15.01 8.19
C VAL A 506 -11.13 -15.54 9.18
N GLN A 507 -10.68 -15.94 10.38
CA GLN A 507 -11.56 -16.42 11.45
C GLN A 507 -12.64 -15.37 11.81
N GLU A 508 -12.25 -14.11 11.97
CA GLU A 508 -13.17 -13.02 12.27
C GLU A 508 -14.27 -12.89 11.20
N GLN A 509 -13.90 -12.87 9.92
CA GLN A 509 -14.88 -12.74 8.84
C GLN A 509 -15.74 -14.00 8.67
N ALA A 510 -15.19 -15.20 8.90
CA ALA A 510 -15.94 -16.45 8.87
C ALA A 510 -17.02 -16.47 9.98
N LEU A 511 -16.66 -16.10 11.21
CA LEU A 511 -17.60 -16.00 12.33
C LEU A 511 -18.66 -14.91 12.09
N ALA A 512 -18.25 -13.77 11.53
CA ALA A 512 -19.19 -12.70 11.18
C ALA A 512 -20.15 -13.10 10.04
N LEU A 513 -19.70 -13.92 9.09
CA LEU A 513 -20.56 -14.53 8.07
C LEU A 513 -21.58 -15.48 8.72
N VAL A 514 -21.14 -16.38 9.62
CA VAL A 514 -22.04 -17.28 10.36
C VAL A 514 -23.08 -16.46 11.12
N ARG A 515 -22.67 -15.43 11.85
CA ARG A 515 -23.55 -14.51 12.57
C ARG A 515 -24.67 -13.98 11.67
N ASN A 516 -24.35 -13.55 10.45
CA ASN A 516 -25.34 -13.03 9.50
C ASN A 516 -26.24 -14.13 8.91
N LEU A 517 -25.69 -15.31 8.63
CA LEU A 517 -26.46 -16.45 8.13
C LEU A 517 -27.53 -16.88 9.13
N VAL A 518 -27.21 -16.87 10.43
CA VAL A 518 -28.09 -17.36 11.50
C VAL A 518 -28.96 -16.26 12.13
N ASP A 519 -28.87 -15.05 11.59
CA ASP A 519 -29.69 -13.90 12.00
C ASP A 519 -31.14 -14.03 11.48
N GLY A 520 -32.11 -13.58 12.27
CA GLY A 520 -33.52 -13.57 11.89
C GLY A 520 -34.32 -14.80 12.36
N TYR A 521 -34.96 -15.51 11.43
CA TYR A 521 -35.90 -16.59 11.75
C TYR A 521 -35.21 -17.90 12.15
N ILE A 522 -35.96 -18.75 12.86
CA ILE A 522 -35.44 -20.04 13.36
C ILE A 522 -34.93 -20.96 12.26
N ASN A 523 -35.58 -20.96 11.08
CA ASN A 523 -35.14 -21.76 9.93
C ASN A 523 -33.68 -21.45 9.53
N SER A 524 -33.25 -20.18 9.71
CA SER A 524 -31.88 -19.75 9.46
C SER A 524 -30.86 -20.41 10.38
N ILE A 525 -31.28 -20.70 11.61
CA ILE A 525 -30.47 -21.43 12.58
C ILE A 525 -30.45 -22.91 12.19
N GLU A 526 -31.61 -23.47 11.83
CA GLU A 526 -31.77 -24.90 11.56
C GLU A 526 -30.93 -25.40 10.37
N PHE A 527 -30.87 -24.68 9.24
CA PHE A 527 -30.07 -25.15 8.10
C PHE A 527 -28.55 -25.00 8.33
N VAL A 528 -28.11 -23.97 9.08
CA VAL A 528 -26.69 -23.76 9.39
C VAL A 528 -26.22 -24.77 10.43
N PHE A 529 -27.06 -25.05 11.43
CA PHE A 529 -26.74 -25.93 12.56
C PHE A 529 -27.49 -27.25 12.51
N ALA A 530 -27.62 -27.82 11.30
CA ALA A 530 -28.12 -29.18 11.10
C ALA A 530 -27.34 -30.22 11.95
N GLU A 531 -27.89 -31.43 12.05
CA GLU A 531 -27.67 -32.43 13.12
C GLU A 531 -26.22 -32.69 13.57
N ASP A 532 -25.20 -32.46 12.74
CA ASP A 532 -23.80 -32.74 13.05
C ASP A 532 -23.11 -31.70 13.96
N GLY A 533 -23.72 -30.52 14.18
CA GLY A 533 -23.20 -29.50 15.11
C GLY A 533 -21.78 -28.98 14.80
N LEU A 534 -21.24 -29.26 13.61
CA LEU A 534 -19.84 -28.99 13.22
C LEU A 534 -19.44 -27.53 13.42
N ILE A 535 -20.26 -26.62 12.90
CA ILE A 535 -20.03 -25.17 12.96
C ILE A 535 -20.09 -24.71 14.42
N LEU A 536 -21.06 -25.20 15.19
CA LEU A 536 -21.23 -24.82 16.59
C LEU A 536 -20.03 -25.26 17.43
N GLY A 537 -19.54 -26.48 17.19
CA GLY A 537 -18.30 -26.99 17.80
C GLY A 537 -17.06 -26.21 17.39
N ALA A 538 -16.96 -25.77 16.13
CA ALA A 538 -15.87 -24.92 15.66
C ALA A 538 -15.87 -23.55 16.36
N ILE A 539 -17.03 -22.92 16.50
CA ILE A 539 -17.19 -21.66 17.26
C ILE A 539 -16.74 -21.87 18.71
N GLY A 540 -17.23 -22.91 19.39
CA GLY A 540 -16.88 -23.22 20.78
C GLY A 540 -15.36 -23.38 20.98
N ARG A 541 -14.69 -24.13 20.09
CA ARG A 541 -13.22 -24.28 20.13
C ARG A 541 -12.49 -22.95 19.99
N GLN A 542 -12.87 -22.12 19.01
CA GLN A 542 -12.20 -20.84 18.78
C GLN A 542 -12.43 -19.83 19.91
N LEU A 543 -13.61 -19.82 20.53
CA LEU A 543 -13.87 -18.97 21.69
C LEU A 543 -13.02 -19.36 22.91
N GLN A 544 -12.65 -20.65 23.02
CA GLN A 544 -11.79 -21.13 24.10
C GLN A 544 -10.31 -20.87 23.84
N SER A 545 -9.86 -20.98 22.58
CA SER A 545 -8.44 -20.90 22.21
C SER A 545 -7.97 -19.51 21.82
N SER A 546 -8.85 -18.64 21.31
CA SER A 546 -8.44 -17.34 20.77
C SER A 546 -8.15 -16.31 21.86
N SER A 547 -7.06 -15.57 21.68
CA SER A 547 -6.69 -14.43 22.53
C SER A 547 -7.19 -13.09 21.98
N LYS A 548 -7.78 -13.06 20.77
CA LYS A 548 -8.19 -11.81 20.11
C LYS A 548 -9.66 -11.49 20.39
N ALA A 549 -9.92 -10.26 20.80
CA ALA A 549 -11.26 -9.83 21.18
C ALA A 549 -12.24 -9.88 20.00
N GLU A 550 -11.77 -9.58 18.78
CA GLU A 550 -12.56 -9.53 17.55
C GLU A 550 -13.20 -10.90 17.22
N ILE A 551 -12.43 -11.97 17.39
CA ILE A 551 -12.92 -13.36 17.24
C ILE A 551 -13.97 -13.68 18.30
N GLY A 552 -13.69 -13.31 19.56
CA GLY A 552 -14.63 -13.46 20.67
C GLY A 552 -15.94 -12.71 20.41
N ILE A 553 -15.88 -11.49 19.88
CA ILE A 553 -17.04 -10.65 19.59
C ILE A 553 -17.93 -11.33 18.54
N GLN A 554 -17.37 -11.74 17.40
CA GLN A 554 -18.18 -12.34 16.34
C GLN A 554 -18.72 -13.71 16.74
N GLY A 555 -17.91 -14.55 17.40
CA GLY A 555 -18.35 -15.86 17.88
C GLY A 555 -19.44 -15.75 18.94
N MET A 556 -19.33 -14.84 19.90
CA MET A 556 -20.39 -14.62 20.90
C MET A 556 -21.66 -14.05 20.27
N TYR A 557 -21.57 -13.15 19.29
CA TYR A 557 -22.78 -12.70 18.57
C TYR A 557 -23.42 -13.82 17.74
N ALA A 558 -22.64 -14.72 17.13
CA ALA A 558 -23.19 -15.90 16.47
C ALA A 558 -23.94 -16.79 17.48
N LEU A 559 -23.34 -17.10 18.64
CA LEU A 559 -24.00 -17.86 19.71
C LEU A 559 -25.23 -17.12 20.27
N CYS A 560 -25.19 -15.79 20.36
CA CYS A 560 -26.31 -14.96 20.79
C CYS A 560 -27.51 -15.13 19.85
N ASN A 561 -27.29 -15.14 18.53
CA ASN A 561 -28.32 -15.36 17.53
C ASN A 561 -28.89 -16.78 17.63
N VAL A 562 -28.04 -17.80 17.79
CA VAL A 562 -28.50 -19.18 18.02
C VAL A 562 -29.32 -19.31 19.30
N ALA A 563 -28.90 -18.67 20.39
CA ALA A 563 -29.60 -18.69 21.67
C ALA A 563 -30.99 -18.03 21.62
N SER A 564 -31.30 -17.27 20.57
CA SER A 564 -32.65 -16.72 20.34
C SER A 564 -33.65 -17.76 19.81
N GLY A 565 -33.17 -18.93 19.39
CA GLY A 565 -33.98 -20.04 18.88
C GLY A 565 -34.76 -20.84 19.94
N ASN A 566 -35.13 -22.08 19.59
CA ASN A 566 -35.85 -23.01 20.46
C ASN A 566 -34.96 -23.58 21.60
N GLU A 567 -35.53 -24.44 22.46
CA GLU A 567 -34.77 -25.05 23.57
C GLU A 567 -33.57 -25.89 23.10
N PHE A 568 -33.68 -26.59 21.97
CA PHE A 568 -32.57 -27.38 21.43
C PHE A 568 -31.38 -26.48 21.10
N HIS A 569 -31.62 -25.35 20.43
CA HIS A 569 -30.57 -24.37 20.12
C HIS A 569 -29.94 -23.78 21.39
N LYS A 570 -30.74 -23.47 22.41
CA LYS A 570 -30.23 -22.92 23.69
C LYS A 570 -29.37 -23.92 24.47
N GLU A 571 -29.78 -25.18 24.55
CA GLU A 571 -28.96 -26.22 25.18
C GLU A 571 -27.68 -26.49 24.37
N ALA A 572 -27.76 -26.48 23.04
CA ALA A 572 -26.58 -26.61 22.18
C ALA A 572 -25.56 -25.47 22.43
N VAL A 573 -26.03 -24.22 22.60
CA VAL A 573 -25.16 -23.11 23.00
C VAL A 573 -24.57 -23.35 24.39
N MET A 574 -25.36 -23.79 25.37
CA MET A 574 -24.85 -24.12 26.71
C MET A 574 -23.74 -25.16 26.67
N HIS A 575 -23.84 -26.17 25.81
CA HIS A 575 -22.78 -27.18 25.63
C HIS A 575 -21.47 -26.60 25.11
N GLN A 576 -21.51 -25.54 24.30
CA GLN A 576 -20.28 -24.85 23.86
C GLN A 576 -19.69 -23.96 24.95
N LEU A 577 -20.54 -23.28 25.73
CA LEU A 577 -20.13 -22.41 26.84
C LEU A 577 -19.52 -23.21 28.01
N PHE A 578 -19.92 -24.47 28.15
CA PHE A 578 -19.50 -25.39 29.21
C PHE A 578 -19.11 -26.75 28.63
N PRO A 579 -17.96 -26.86 27.93
CA PRO A 579 -17.49 -28.15 27.40
C PRO A 579 -17.20 -29.13 28.55
N GLN A 580 -17.50 -30.42 28.35
CA GLN A 580 -17.39 -31.44 29.41
C GLN A 580 -15.96 -31.84 29.80
N THR A 581 -14.92 -31.31 29.14
CA THR A 581 -13.52 -31.65 29.42
C THR A 581 -12.98 -30.89 30.63
N GLY A 582 -13.29 -31.41 31.83
CA GLY A 582 -12.41 -31.70 32.97
C GLY A 582 -11.41 -30.68 33.55
N ASP A 583 -11.08 -29.57 32.90
CA ASP A 583 -10.03 -28.69 33.41
C ASP A 583 -10.65 -27.56 34.25
N LYS A 584 -10.19 -27.43 35.50
CA LYS A 584 -10.63 -26.43 36.50
C LYS A 584 -10.19 -25.00 36.14
N ASN A 585 -10.08 -24.69 34.84
CA ASN A 585 -9.77 -23.37 34.36
C ASN A 585 -11.02 -22.50 34.42
N GLN A 586 -10.85 -21.30 34.99
CA GLN A 586 -11.84 -20.23 35.02
C GLN A 586 -12.54 -20.11 33.66
N SER A 587 -13.89 -20.23 33.66
CA SER A 587 -14.70 -20.16 32.45
C SER A 587 -14.24 -19.00 31.56
N TYR A 588 -13.96 -19.27 30.28
CA TYR A 588 -13.54 -18.23 29.33
C TYR A 588 -14.59 -17.11 29.22
N MET A 589 -15.85 -17.38 29.57
CA MET A 589 -16.88 -16.37 29.68
C MET A 589 -16.56 -15.33 30.77
N ILE A 590 -15.98 -15.72 31.91
CA ILE A 590 -15.53 -14.76 32.92
C ILE A 590 -14.42 -13.87 32.35
N LYS A 591 -13.49 -14.43 31.57
CA LYS A 591 -12.46 -13.64 30.88
C LYS A 591 -13.09 -12.62 29.92
N PHE A 592 -14.13 -13.00 29.18
CA PHE A 592 -14.85 -12.09 28.29
C PHE A 592 -15.61 -11.00 29.03
N LEU A 593 -16.28 -11.35 30.15
CA LEU A 593 -16.96 -10.39 31.03
C LEU A 593 -16.00 -9.40 31.71
N LEU A 594 -14.74 -9.78 31.90
CA LEU A 594 -13.66 -8.92 32.42
C LEU A 594 -12.87 -8.20 31.33
N SER A 595 -13.20 -8.40 30.06
CA SER A 595 -12.48 -7.77 28.94
C SER A 595 -12.56 -6.25 29.02
N ASN A 596 -11.50 -5.56 28.62
CA ASN A 596 -11.52 -4.11 28.44
C ASN A 596 -12.41 -3.69 27.25
N ASP A 597 -12.69 -4.61 26.31
CA ASP A 597 -13.55 -4.36 25.15
C ASP A 597 -15.04 -4.45 25.54
N SER A 598 -15.76 -3.34 25.42
CA SER A 598 -17.18 -3.27 25.76
C SER A 598 -18.09 -4.04 24.81
N GLN A 599 -17.71 -4.22 23.55
CA GLN A 599 -18.48 -5.02 22.59
C GLN A 599 -18.41 -6.50 22.95
N LEU A 600 -17.22 -7.00 23.37
CA LEU A 600 -17.07 -8.38 23.81
C LEU A 600 -17.91 -8.66 25.06
N ARG A 601 -17.88 -7.73 26.04
CA ARG A 601 -18.76 -7.80 27.23
C ARG A 601 -20.22 -7.80 26.81
N THR A 602 -20.62 -6.92 25.90
CA THR A 602 -22.01 -6.80 25.42
C THR A 602 -22.49 -8.09 24.76
N ALA A 603 -21.73 -8.65 23.82
CA ALA A 603 -22.08 -9.89 23.13
C ALA A 603 -22.22 -11.05 24.12
N THR A 604 -21.33 -11.11 25.12
CA THR A 604 -21.35 -12.14 26.17
C THR A 604 -22.59 -12.05 27.04
N VAL A 605 -22.90 -10.86 27.58
CA VAL A 605 -24.08 -10.68 28.43
C VAL A 605 -25.37 -10.87 27.63
N TRP A 606 -25.42 -10.43 26.38
CA TRP A 606 -26.60 -10.61 25.54
C TRP A 606 -26.87 -12.10 25.25
N THR A 607 -25.83 -12.89 25.00
CA THR A 607 -25.98 -14.34 24.89
C THR A 607 -26.63 -14.92 26.15
N ILE A 608 -26.19 -14.47 27.34
CA ILE A 608 -26.78 -14.90 28.62
C ILE A 608 -28.26 -14.49 28.71
N VAL A 609 -28.63 -13.25 28.35
CA VAL A 609 -30.02 -12.77 28.33
C VAL A 609 -30.93 -13.70 27.53
N ASN A 610 -30.48 -14.15 26.35
CA ASN A 610 -31.26 -15.04 25.49
C ASN A 610 -31.40 -16.45 26.09
N LEU A 611 -30.36 -16.93 26.78
CA LEU A 611 -30.38 -18.24 27.45
C LEU A 611 -31.25 -18.25 28.71
N THR A 612 -31.35 -17.13 29.44
CA THR A 612 -32.07 -17.03 30.73
C THR A 612 -33.44 -16.39 30.64
N CYS A 613 -34.01 -16.26 29.43
CA CYS A 613 -35.33 -15.67 29.23
C CYS A 613 -36.42 -16.44 30.02
N PRO A 614 -37.22 -15.80 30.90
CA PRO A 614 -38.18 -16.49 31.76
C PRO A 614 -39.27 -17.31 31.07
N SER A 615 -39.61 -16.98 29.82
CA SER A 615 -40.58 -17.71 29.02
C SER A 615 -40.07 -19.06 28.49
N SER A 616 -38.79 -19.35 28.68
CA SER A 616 -38.10 -20.50 28.11
C SER A 616 -38.06 -21.67 29.12
N PRO A 617 -38.62 -22.85 28.81
CA PRO A 617 -38.75 -23.95 29.77
C PRO A 617 -37.46 -24.37 30.50
N GLY A 618 -36.31 -24.37 29.83
CA GLY A 618 -35.02 -24.72 30.42
C GLY A 618 -34.28 -23.60 31.14
N ALA A 619 -34.85 -22.39 31.22
CA ALA A 619 -34.11 -21.20 31.69
C ALA A 619 -33.62 -21.31 33.14
N SER A 620 -34.41 -21.88 34.05
CA SER A 620 -34.00 -22.06 35.45
C SER A 620 -32.77 -22.97 35.57
N GLY A 621 -32.75 -24.12 34.89
CA GLY A 621 -31.59 -25.02 34.89
C GLY A 621 -30.35 -24.41 34.24
N ARG A 622 -30.51 -23.61 33.19
CA ARG A 622 -29.39 -22.87 32.58
C ARG A 622 -28.85 -21.77 33.51
N LEU A 623 -29.72 -21.05 34.22
CA LEU A 623 -29.33 -20.06 35.21
C LEU A 623 -28.55 -20.69 36.38
N GLU A 624 -28.96 -21.87 36.84
CA GLU A 624 -28.24 -22.62 37.87
C GLU A 624 -26.83 -23.01 37.40
N LYS A 625 -26.68 -23.51 36.16
CA LYS A 625 -25.36 -23.79 35.56
C LYS A 625 -24.48 -22.53 35.52
N LEU A 626 -25.02 -21.38 35.09
CA LEU A 626 -24.31 -20.10 35.06
C LEU A 626 -23.89 -19.64 36.47
N ARG A 627 -24.74 -19.87 37.48
CA ARG A 627 -24.47 -19.56 38.89
C ARG A 627 -23.35 -20.43 39.44
N ASN A 628 -23.41 -21.74 39.21
CA ASN A 628 -22.40 -22.70 39.66
C ASN A 628 -21.02 -22.42 39.05
N ALA A 629 -20.98 -21.85 37.85
CA ALA A 629 -19.76 -21.42 37.19
C ALA A 629 -19.29 -19.98 37.56
N GLY A 630 -19.93 -19.32 38.54
CA GLY A 630 -19.52 -18.00 39.05
C GLY A 630 -19.88 -16.81 38.15
N ILE A 631 -20.52 -17.03 37.01
CA ILE A 631 -20.87 -15.98 36.04
C ILE A 631 -21.90 -15.01 36.60
N VAL A 632 -22.92 -15.51 37.30
CA VAL A 632 -23.93 -14.65 37.94
C VAL A 632 -23.30 -13.71 38.98
N SER A 633 -22.30 -14.20 39.72
CA SER A 633 -21.55 -13.36 40.66
C SER A 633 -20.78 -12.26 39.94
N GLN A 634 -20.15 -12.59 38.81
CA GLN A 634 -19.46 -11.60 37.99
C GLN A 634 -20.42 -10.56 37.41
N LEU A 635 -21.62 -10.97 36.95
CA LEU A 635 -22.64 -10.03 36.47
C LEU A 635 -23.08 -9.05 37.57
N LYS A 636 -23.19 -9.48 38.83
CA LYS A 636 -23.48 -8.57 39.96
C LYS A 636 -22.40 -7.48 40.12
N ASN A 637 -21.14 -7.81 39.87
CA ASN A 637 -20.04 -6.84 39.87
C ASN A 637 -20.09 -5.84 38.69
N MET A 638 -20.84 -6.18 37.63
CA MET A 638 -20.95 -5.39 36.40
C MET A 638 -22.21 -4.52 36.34
N VAL A 639 -23.00 -4.42 37.42
CA VAL A 639 -24.25 -3.61 37.46
C VAL A 639 -24.02 -2.12 37.16
N ASN A 640 -22.79 -1.65 37.40
CA ASN A 640 -22.34 -0.29 37.14
C ASN A 640 -21.25 -0.24 36.05
N ASP A 641 -21.26 -1.18 35.09
CA ASP A 641 -20.35 -1.15 33.94
C ASP A 641 -20.40 0.22 33.23
N SER A 642 -19.25 0.69 32.75
CA SER A 642 -19.12 1.97 32.07
C SER A 642 -19.84 2.01 30.72
N CYS A 643 -20.05 0.86 30.09
CA CYS A 643 -20.83 0.73 28.88
C CYS A 643 -22.33 0.59 29.21
N VAL A 644 -23.14 1.50 28.65
CA VAL A 644 -24.60 1.54 28.87
C VAL A 644 -25.27 0.25 28.40
N ASP A 645 -24.87 -0.32 27.26
CA ASP A 645 -25.45 -1.55 26.71
C ASP A 645 -25.18 -2.76 27.61
N VAL A 646 -23.95 -2.86 28.14
CA VAL A 646 -23.57 -3.90 29.11
C VAL A 646 -24.40 -3.74 30.37
N LYS A 647 -24.41 -2.55 30.96
CA LYS A 647 -25.17 -2.23 32.18
C LYS A 647 -26.66 -2.57 32.05
N LEU A 648 -27.29 -2.21 30.93
CA LEU A 648 -28.70 -2.51 30.67
C LEU A 648 -28.93 -4.03 30.65
N ARG A 649 -28.13 -4.77 29.89
CA ARG A 649 -28.27 -6.23 29.75
C ARG A 649 -27.95 -6.98 31.03
N VAL A 650 -26.96 -6.54 31.80
CA VAL A 650 -26.65 -7.10 33.12
C VAL A 650 -27.86 -6.98 34.03
N ARG A 651 -28.50 -5.81 34.08
CA ARG A 651 -29.73 -5.61 34.85
C ARG A 651 -30.87 -6.48 34.34
N THR A 652 -30.97 -6.69 33.03
CA THR A 652 -31.94 -7.64 32.44
C THR A 652 -31.71 -9.05 32.96
N VAL A 653 -30.48 -9.59 32.90
CA VAL A 653 -30.19 -10.95 33.41
C VAL A 653 -30.50 -11.07 34.90
N LEU A 654 -30.11 -10.10 35.72
CA LEU A 654 -30.40 -10.12 37.16
C LEU A 654 -31.91 -10.01 37.44
N GLY A 655 -32.63 -9.22 36.64
CA GLY A 655 -34.09 -9.15 36.66
C GLY A 655 -34.75 -10.50 36.35
N GLN A 656 -34.27 -11.19 35.31
CA GLN A 656 -34.74 -12.54 34.94
C GLN A 656 -34.47 -13.54 36.08
N SER A 657 -33.31 -13.45 36.75
CA SER A 657 -32.98 -14.31 37.90
C SER A 657 -33.94 -14.16 39.07
N MET A 658 -34.43 -12.95 39.36
CA MET A 658 -35.40 -12.71 40.44
C MET A 658 -36.77 -13.35 40.15
N GLY A 659 -37.14 -13.48 38.87
CA GLY A 659 -38.39 -14.15 38.45
C GLY A 659 -38.44 -15.64 38.75
N PHE A 660 -37.29 -16.27 39.07
CA PHE A 660 -37.17 -17.69 39.41
C PHE A 660 -37.06 -17.95 40.93
N GLY A 661 -37.27 -16.93 41.77
CA GLY A 661 -37.39 -17.11 43.23
C GLY A 661 -36.11 -16.91 44.05
N ASP A 662 -35.08 -16.26 43.52
CA ASP A 662 -33.86 -15.94 44.27
C ASP A 662 -33.91 -14.52 44.89
N ASN A 663 -33.93 -14.46 46.22
CA ASN A 663 -33.50 -13.29 47.01
C ASN A 663 -31.96 -13.26 47.11
#